data_AF-A0A3C0G4N0-F1
#
_entry.id   AF-A0A3C0G4N0-F1
#
_cell.length_a   1.000
_cell.length_b   1.000
_cell.length_c   1.000
_cell.angle_alpha   90.00
_cell.angle_beta   90.00
_cell.angle_gamma   90.00
#
_symmetry.space_group_name_H-M   'P 1'
#
loop_
_entity.id
_entity.type
_entity.pdbx_description
1 polymer ?
#
loop_
_entity_poly.entity_id
_entity_poly.type
_entity_poly.pdbx_seq_one_letter_code
_entity_poly.pdbx_strand_id
1 'polypeptide(L)'
;MSIKQFKFVSPGVFINEIDNSALPETSDAIGPTVIGRTERGPALRPVKVQSYSEDVNIFGNAIPGGDGKDVWRNGNYTSPTYAAYAAQAYLRNGSPVTVVRLLGDENPNALAAGKAGWKTANASYPGPTDPAPEGGGAYGLFIFPSGSSSQFGTGTLGAVWYMESGYPRLTGTIAGGYRNFTTASVGAFVQSELTDFGFKAEIMDSGSNNVLYTTEFNFNEASDKFVRKVFNTNPTLVNSSVGSAVLTSSYFLGETYENWLGNTNAGHNVTDSTATHYGIILPLQEKNNSGANDRSKHQKKLRAGQTDFVFSQDLSNDAGSYAVNIERTPNLFRFVTLNAALWESQNFKISIEDIRESTTDADPYGTFTVVVRDARDTDNAVRYIERYPQCNLNPQSENYVARKIGDAYSEWDYSEGRYINYGRFANQSRYIRVVMDENVDAGLTDERRLPAGFRGPTKLQDVFIIGDFNNHTSSDQGVIDTAIVRHHSHELTGSGDETTVPIKKGVPADLGLNNFFSGALSDAGTYASSSFYIAAQIAFPGHLARKTSTNGPSAQKSYYGYYTGKSDSTAEFAPWHYDAARAFSDGLYDSQFNDSTSTFSTGSAIKRSFIFTLDDLSASSDNTVDGSPSLMNWVEGSRAAGNSYRGSASFGAMLKKGFDRFTIPIYGGNDGLNVKEMEPFRNSAIDAAASNTTNYAVQTIQRAVAAVAD
;
A
#
# COMPACT_ATOMS: atom_id res chain seq x y z
N MET A 1 -40.63 44.75 59.52
CA MET A 1 -40.46 43.85 58.36
C MET A 1 -39.73 44.61 57.27
N SER A 2 -38.59 44.08 56.82
CA SER A 2 -37.64 44.72 55.90
C SER A 2 -38.06 44.52 54.44
N ILE A 3 -38.33 45.62 53.73
CA ILE A 3 -38.45 45.69 52.27
C ILE A 3 -37.02 45.79 51.71
N LYS A 4 -36.47 44.65 51.27
CA LYS A 4 -35.30 44.60 50.38
C LYS A 4 -35.82 44.46 48.95
N GLN A 5 -35.06 45.06 48.02
CA GLN A 5 -35.13 44.95 46.55
C GLN A 5 -35.86 46.09 45.82
N PHE A 6 -35.17 47.22 45.65
CA PHE A 6 -34.91 47.85 44.34
C PHE A 6 -33.63 48.71 44.48
N LYS A 7 -32.57 48.39 43.72
CA LYS A 7 -31.38 49.25 43.59
C LYS A 7 -31.21 49.58 42.11
N PHE A 8 -31.45 50.83 41.75
CA PHE A 8 -31.20 51.36 40.41
C PHE A 8 -29.68 51.42 40.18
N VAL A 9 -29.21 50.79 39.11
CA VAL A 9 -27.84 50.95 38.60
C VAL A 9 -27.93 51.87 37.39
N SER A 10 -27.30 53.04 37.46
CA SER A 10 -27.20 53.96 36.31
C SER A 10 -26.24 53.37 35.26
N PRO A 11 -26.49 53.51 33.95
CA PRO A 11 -25.53 53.12 32.93
C PRO A 11 -24.30 54.02 33.03
N GLY A 12 -23.16 53.46 33.44
CA GLY A 12 -21.87 54.16 33.40
C GLY A 12 -21.35 54.21 31.98
N VAL A 13 -20.88 55.38 31.55
CA VAL A 13 -20.08 55.54 30.32
C VAL A 13 -18.67 55.01 30.64
N PHE A 14 -18.28 53.91 29.99
CA PHE A 14 -16.92 53.40 30.02
C PHE A 14 -16.13 54.09 28.90
N ILE A 15 -15.21 54.98 29.28
CA ILE A 15 -14.22 55.53 28.36
C ILE A 15 -13.15 54.44 28.22
N ASN A 16 -13.23 53.66 27.14
CA ASN A 16 -12.12 52.80 26.73
C ASN A 16 -11.08 53.70 26.06
N GLU A 17 -10.05 54.06 26.80
CA GLU A 17 -8.82 54.62 26.24
C GLU A 17 -8.19 53.52 25.36
N ILE A 18 -8.14 53.76 24.04
CA ILE A 18 -7.43 52.89 23.11
C ILE A 18 -5.96 53.32 23.18
N ASP A 19 -5.19 52.62 24.00
CA ASP A 19 -3.73 52.68 23.94
C ASP A 19 -3.28 52.06 22.62
N ASN A 20 -2.78 52.89 21.71
CA ASN A 20 -2.25 52.51 20.40
C ASN A 20 -0.72 52.36 20.42
N SER A 21 -0.13 52.18 21.61
CA SER A 21 1.27 51.83 21.78
C SER A 21 1.49 50.36 21.42
N ALA A 22 1.66 50.07 20.13
CA ALA A 22 2.26 48.81 19.73
C ALA A 22 3.72 48.80 20.20
N LEU A 23 4.03 48.03 21.24
CA LEU A 23 5.40 47.56 21.43
C LEU A 23 5.81 46.85 20.13
N PRO A 24 7.00 47.08 19.56
CA PRO A 24 7.50 46.24 18.49
C PRO A 24 7.41 44.80 18.97
N GLU A 25 6.84 43.92 18.17
CA GLU A 25 6.86 42.48 18.43
C GLU A 25 8.33 42.12 18.75
N THR A 26 8.58 41.64 19.96
CA THR A 26 9.94 41.28 20.37
C THR A 26 10.49 40.34 19.32
N SER A 27 11.66 40.64 18.75
CA SER A 27 12.31 39.79 17.75
C SER A 27 12.22 38.35 18.21
N ASP A 28 11.47 37.56 17.45
CA ASP A 28 11.23 36.16 17.75
C ASP A 28 12.60 35.49 17.88
N ALA A 29 12.92 34.90 19.05
CA ALA A 29 14.27 34.43 19.32
C ALA A 29 14.71 33.46 18.20
N ILE A 30 15.84 33.73 17.56
CA ILE A 30 16.38 32.88 16.51
C ILE A 30 17.06 31.71 17.21
N GLY A 31 16.33 30.60 17.34
CA GLY A 31 16.88 29.35 17.84
C GLY A 31 17.82 28.66 16.86
N PRO A 32 18.49 27.59 17.29
CA PRO A 32 19.29 26.75 16.40
C PRO A 32 18.39 26.04 15.39
N THR A 33 19.00 25.65 14.28
CA THR A 33 18.39 24.69 13.35
C THR A 33 18.92 23.29 13.65
N VAL A 34 18.01 22.33 13.79
CA VAL A 34 18.32 20.92 14.01
C VAL A 34 17.87 20.14 12.78
N ILE A 35 18.83 19.49 12.12
CA ILE A 35 18.59 18.67 10.93
C ILE A 35 18.85 17.21 11.28
N GLY A 36 17.90 16.33 11.00
CA GLY A 36 18.10 14.89 11.17
C GLY A 36 16.81 14.09 11.08
N ARG A 37 16.85 12.82 11.47
CA ARG A 37 15.66 11.96 11.43
C ARG A 37 14.73 12.21 12.62
N THR A 38 13.44 12.16 12.33
CA THR A 38 12.34 12.14 13.29
C THR A 38 11.34 11.04 12.89
N GLU A 39 10.49 10.63 13.84
CA GLU A 39 9.51 9.54 13.62
C GLU A 39 8.53 9.88 12.48
N ARG A 40 7.99 11.10 12.50
CA ARG A 40 7.03 11.60 11.52
C ARG A 40 7.26 13.08 11.24
N GLY A 41 6.37 13.69 10.45
CA GLY A 41 6.34 15.13 10.21
C GLY A 41 6.84 15.55 8.82
N PRO A 42 6.79 16.86 8.52
CA PRO A 42 7.11 17.39 7.20
C PRO A 42 8.54 17.05 6.79
N ALA A 43 8.71 16.40 5.63
CA ALA A 43 10.00 15.99 5.11
C ALA A 43 10.72 17.15 4.41
N LEU A 44 12.00 17.35 4.73
CA LEU A 44 12.92 18.31 4.09
C LEU A 44 12.43 19.77 4.08
N ARG A 45 11.50 20.13 4.97
CA ARG A 45 11.00 21.50 5.14
C ARG A 45 11.40 22.02 6.51
N PRO A 46 11.94 23.24 6.63
CA PRO A 46 12.14 23.88 7.92
C PRO A 46 10.81 24.17 8.58
N VAL A 47 10.64 23.68 9.81
CA VAL A 47 9.46 23.97 10.63
C VAL A 47 9.95 24.58 11.94
N LYS A 48 9.50 25.79 12.22
CA LYS A 48 9.74 26.44 13.51
C LYS A 48 8.78 25.85 14.54
N VAL A 49 9.33 25.45 15.68
CA VAL A 49 8.59 24.88 16.80
C VAL A 49 8.88 25.69 18.04
N GLN A 50 7.85 26.06 18.79
CA GLN A 50 7.98 26.93 19.97
C GLN A 50 7.91 26.16 21.30
N SER A 51 7.37 24.94 21.30
CA SER A 51 7.20 24.16 22.54
C SER A 51 7.49 22.68 22.36
N TYR A 52 7.86 22.01 23.45
CA TYR A 52 8.05 20.55 23.49
C TYR A 52 6.80 19.78 23.02
N SER A 53 5.60 20.22 23.43
CA SER A 53 4.35 19.56 23.02
C SER A 53 4.10 19.71 21.52
N GLU A 54 4.45 20.85 20.95
CA GLU A 54 4.30 21.09 19.52
C GLU A 54 5.26 20.21 18.72
N ASP A 55 6.51 20.07 19.17
CA ASP A 55 7.52 19.18 18.56
C ASP A 55 7.02 17.73 18.51
N VAL A 56 6.57 17.19 19.65
CA VAL A 56 6.03 15.82 19.71
C VAL A 56 4.78 15.66 18.85
N ASN A 57 3.95 16.70 18.77
CA ASN A 57 2.75 16.67 17.92
C ASN A 57 3.09 16.66 16.42
N ILE A 58 4.14 17.37 15.99
CA ILE A 58 4.53 17.45 14.56
C ILE A 58 5.45 16.29 14.17
N PHE A 59 6.50 16.06 14.94
CA PHE A 59 7.62 15.19 14.60
C PHE A 59 7.61 13.82 15.30
N GLY A 60 6.75 13.64 16.29
CA GLY A 60 6.64 12.39 17.07
C GLY A 60 7.60 12.34 18.26
N ASN A 61 7.65 11.19 18.93
CA ASN A 61 8.54 11.03 20.09
C ASN A 61 9.98 10.75 19.63
N ALA A 62 10.95 11.06 20.49
CA ALA A 62 12.32 10.64 20.25
C ALA A 62 12.41 9.11 20.39
N ILE A 63 12.99 8.46 19.38
CA ILE A 63 13.21 7.03 19.34
C ILE A 63 14.50 6.72 20.10
N PRO A 64 14.49 5.87 21.15
CA PRO A 64 15.69 5.53 21.91
C PRO A 64 16.63 4.54 21.20
N GLY A 65 16.15 3.84 20.18
CA GLY A 65 16.87 2.74 19.54
C GLY A 65 16.70 1.41 20.29
N GLY A 66 17.22 0.33 19.72
CA GLY A 66 17.24 -1.01 20.35
C GLY A 66 15.98 -1.86 20.17
N ASP A 67 14.92 -1.36 19.50
CA ASP A 67 13.77 -2.20 19.14
C ASP A 67 13.94 -2.77 17.73
N GLY A 68 14.41 -4.02 17.67
CA GLY A 68 14.75 -4.73 16.44
C GLY A 68 13.88 -5.93 16.14
N LYS A 69 12.60 -5.90 16.56
CA LYS A 69 11.61 -6.95 16.23
C LYS A 69 11.26 -6.93 14.73
N ASP A 70 9.98 -6.90 14.38
CA ASP A 70 9.51 -6.80 13.00
C ASP A 70 9.73 -5.39 12.44
N VAL A 71 10.99 -5.07 12.14
CA VAL A 71 11.43 -3.78 11.60
C VAL A 71 10.79 -3.51 10.24
N TRP A 72 10.55 -4.54 9.44
CA TRP A 72 9.88 -4.40 8.15
C TRP A 72 8.46 -3.82 8.28
N ARG A 73 7.60 -4.33 9.18
CA ARG A 73 6.24 -3.80 9.33
C ARG A 73 6.14 -2.62 10.27
N ASN A 74 6.86 -2.66 11.39
CA ASN A 74 6.74 -1.64 12.42
C ASN A 74 7.53 -0.39 12.10
N GLY A 75 8.55 -0.47 11.24
CA GLY A 75 9.47 0.62 10.95
C GLY A 75 10.78 0.49 11.71
N ASN A 76 11.76 1.31 11.32
CA ASN A 76 13.10 1.26 11.87
C ASN A 76 13.23 2.04 13.19
N TYR A 77 13.00 1.34 14.30
CA TYR A 77 13.25 1.80 15.66
C TYR A 77 14.56 1.24 16.26
N THR A 78 15.46 0.73 15.42
CA THR A 78 16.70 0.10 15.88
C THR A 78 17.77 1.11 16.30
N SER A 79 17.72 2.32 15.75
CA SER A 79 18.69 3.39 15.99
C SER A 79 18.02 4.63 16.61
N PRO A 80 18.72 5.37 17.47
CA PRO A 80 18.18 6.55 18.11
C PRO A 80 18.02 7.73 17.15
N THR A 81 16.95 8.50 17.28
CA THR A 81 16.75 9.76 16.54
C THR A 81 17.37 10.94 17.31
N TYR A 82 18.68 11.16 17.15
CA TYR A 82 19.41 12.20 17.87
C TYR A 82 18.88 13.62 17.63
N ALA A 83 18.35 13.91 16.44
CA ALA A 83 17.75 15.22 16.14
C ALA A 83 16.53 15.51 17.03
N ALA A 84 15.63 14.53 17.21
CA ALA A 84 14.49 14.68 18.12
C ALA A 84 14.96 14.92 19.57
N TYR A 85 15.96 14.18 20.05
CA TYR A 85 16.53 14.42 21.38
C TYR A 85 17.15 15.82 21.53
N ALA A 86 17.87 16.30 20.52
CA ALA A 86 18.49 17.62 20.52
C ALA A 86 17.44 18.74 20.54
N ALA A 87 16.42 18.66 19.67
CA ALA A 87 15.31 19.61 19.62
C ALA A 87 14.56 19.66 20.95
N GLN A 88 14.22 18.49 21.50
CA GLN A 88 13.53 18.36 22.78
C GLN A 88 14.34 18.89 23.96
N ALA A 89 15.64 18.64 24.00
CA ALA A 89 16.52 19.17 25.05
C ALA A 89 16.62 20.69 24.98
N TYR A 90 16.65 21.27 23.77
CA TYR A 90 16.70 22.71 23.59
C TYR A 90 15.38 23.40 23.97
N LEU A 91 14.24 22.84 23.53
CA LEU A 91 12.90 23.37 23.82
C LEU A 91 12.58 23.42 25.32
N ARG A 92 13.22 22.59 26.16
CA ARG A 92 13.12 22.67 27.62
C ARG A 92 13.64 23.98 28.20
N ASN A 93 14.51 24.69 27.48
CA ASN A 93 15.05 25.98 27.89
C ASN A 93 14.16 27.18 27.45
N GLY A 94 13.01 26.92 26.81
CA GLY A 94 12.01 27.94 26.49
C GLY A 94 12.30 28.80 25.27
N SER A 95 13.26 28.41 24.41
CA SER A 95 13.54 29.07 23.13
C SER A 95 13.06 28.22 21.96
N PRO A 96 12.52 28.83 20.88
CA PRO A 96 12.05 28.08 19.71
C PRO A 96 13.21 27.37 19.00
N VAL A 97 12.93 26.33 18.23
CA VAL A 97 13.92 25.60 17.42
C VAL A 97 13.35 25.39 16.03
N THR A 98 14.19 25.48 15.00
CA THR A 98 13.80 25.09 13.65
C THR A 98 14.23 23.64 13.41
N VAL A 99 13.30 22.77 13.05
CA VAL A 99 13.57 21.34 12.80
C VAL A 99 13.37 21.04 11.32
N VAL A 100 14.31 20.31 10.73
CA VAL A 100 14.21 19.76 9.38
C VAL A 100 14.33 18.24 9.44
N ARG A 101 13.25 17.53 9.11
CA ARG A 101 13.25 16.06 9.04
C ARG A 101 13.95 15.58 7.77
N LEU A 102 14.95 14.71 7.91
CA LEU A 102 15.61 14.04 6.81
C LEU A 102 14.86 12.77 6.38
N LEU A 103 14.57 12.68 5.09
CA LEU A 103 14.08 11.51 4.35
C LEU A 103 14.88 11.40 3.05
N GLY A 104 14.83 10.26 2.36
CA GLY A 104 15.69 10.06 1.19
C GLY A 104 15.19 10.78 -0.06
N ASP A 105 16.01 11.69 -0.57
CA ASP A 105 15.82 12.32 -1.86
C ASP A 105 17.04 12.08 -2.76
N GLU A 106 16.84 12.13 -4.07
CA GLU A 106 17.91 11.91 -5.04
C GLU A 106 18.08 13.12 -5.96
N ASN A 107 19.30 13.27 -6.47
CA ASN A 107 19.60 14.31 -7.43
C ASN A 107 18.90 13.98 -8.77
N PRO A 108 18.36 14.97 -9.49
CA PRO A 108 17.80 14.74 -10.83
C PRO A 108 18.76 14.01 -11.80
N ASN A 109 20.07 14.23 -11.62
CA ASN A 109 21.15 13.61 -12.38
C ASN A 109 21.87 12.49 -11.58
N ALA A 110 21.20 11.86 -10.62
CA ALA A 110 21.79 10.80 -9.81
C ALA A 110 22.25 9.61 -10.67
N LEU A 111 23.51 9.21 -10.46
CA LEU A 111 24.09 7.98 -10.98
C LEU A 111 23.50 6.78 -10.23
N ALA A 112 23.79 5.55 -10.70
CA ALA A 112 23.21 4.33 -10.14
C ALA A 112 23.40 4.15 -8.61
N ALA A 113 24.51 4.64 -8.06
CA ALA A 113 24.80 4.62 -6.62
C ALA A 113 24.12 5.77 -5.84
N GLY A 114 23.78 6.88 -6.52
CA GLY A 114 23.15 8.05 -5.90
C GLY A 114 21.62 7.98 -5.83
N LYS A 115 21.02 6.87 -6.26
CA LYS A 115 19.57 6.66 -6.21
C LYS A 115 19.09 6.43 -4.79
N ALA A 116 17.98 7.09 -4.43
CA ALA A 116 17.33 6.91 -3.14
C ALA A 116 16.59 5.57 -3.07
N GLY A 117 16.26 5.11 -1.86
CA GLY A 117 15.60 3.83 -1.60
C GLY A 117 16.59 2.66 -1.52
N TRP A 118 16.13 1.46 -1.87
CA TRP A 118 16.91 0.23 -1.71
C TRP A 118 16.68 -0.78 -2.84
N LYS A 119 17.63 -1.69 -3.00
CA LYS A 119 17.50 -2.89 -3.86
C LYS A 119 18.32 -4.03 -3.26
N THR A 120 18.04 -5.27 -3.63
CA THR A 120 18.95 -6.38 -3.34
C THR A 120 20.28 -6.23 -4.10
N ALA A 121 21.38 -6.75 -3.54
CA ALA A 121 22.70 -6.72 -4.18
C ALA A 121 22.70 -7.50 -5.49
N ASN A 122 22.24 -8.76 -5.45
CA ASN A 122 22.07 -9.58 -6.63
C ASN A 122 20.60 -9.58 -7.09
N ALA A 123 20.40 -9.53 -8.40
CA ALA A 123 19.13 -9.79 -9.07
C ALA A 123 19.26 -10.97 -10.05
N SER A 124 20.21 -11.88 -9.74
CA SER A 124 20.49 -13.09 -10.51
C SER A 124 19.63 -14.21 -9.95
N TYR A 125 18.68 -14.68 -10.73
CA TYR A 125 17.77 -15.74 -10.32
C TYR A 125 18.28 -17.10 -10.83
N PRO A 126 18.16 -18.18 -10.03
CA PRO A 126 18.49 -19.54 -10.43
C PRO A 126 17.91 -19.86 -11.82
N GLY A 127 18.79 -20.15 -12.79
CA GLY A 127 18.38 -20.80 -14.03
C GLY A 127 18.27 -22.31 -13.82
N PRO A 128 17.47 -23.04 -14.62
CA PRO A 128 17.34 -24.50 -14.52
C PRO A 128 18.66 -25.27 -14.74
N THR A 129 19.71 -24.61 -15.24
CA THR A 129 21.00 -25.20 -15.61
C THR A 129 22.16 -24.72 -14.75
N ASP A 130 21.91 -23.89 -13.74
CA ASP A 130 22.95 -23.42 -12.83
C ASP A 130 22.97 -24.35 -11.60
N PRO A 131 23.98 -25.23 -11.45
CA PRO A 131 24.04 -26.19 -10.35
C PRO A 131 24.30 -25.52 -8.99
N ALA A 132 24.66 -24.23 -8.97
CA ALA A 132 24.82 -23.43 -7.77
C ALA A 132 24.72 -21.94 -8.12
N PRO A 133 23.52 -21.39 -8.38
CA PRO A 133 23.39 -20.00 -8.75
C PRO A 133 23.81 -19.11 -7.58
N GLU A 134 24.47 -17.99 -7.87
CA GLU A 134 24.74 -16.93 -6.87
C GLU A 134 23.44 -16.48 -6.18
N GLY A 135 22.30 -16.63 -6.87
CA GLY A 135 20.99 -16.30 -6.34
C GLY A 135 20.86 -14.81 -6.01
N GLY A 136 19.77 -14.45 -5.37
CA GLY A 136 19.40 -13.06 -5.09
C GLY A 136 18.05 -12.67 -5.69
N GLY A 137 17.59 -11.48 -5.34
CA GLY A 137 16.34 -10.91 -5.79
C GLY A 137 15.16 -11.23 -4.87
N ALA A 138 13.94 -11.13 -5.41
CA ALA A 138 12.71 -11.35 -4.65
C ALA A 138 12.07 -12.70 -5.00
N TYR A 139 11.63 -13.46 -3.99
CA TYR A 139 10.97 -14.76 -4.16
C TYR A 139 9.62 -14.77 -3.45
N GLY A 140 8.56 -15.17 -4.16
CA GLY A 140 7.21 -15.29 -3.62
C GLY A 140 6.84 -16.75 -3.33
N LEU A 141 6.30 -17.02 -2.15
CA LEU A 141 5.59 -18.26 -1.84
C LEU A 141 4.14 -18.14 -2.28
N PHE A 142 3.72 -19.00 -3.20
CA PHE A 142 2.33 -19.12 -3.62
C PHE A 142 1.73 -20.39 -3.02
N ILE A 143 0.57 -20.25 -2.39
CA ILE A 143 -0.13 -21.34 -1.70
C ILE A 143 -1.43 -21.61 -2.43
N PHE A 144 -1.62 -22.85 -2.83
CA PHE A 144 -2.74 -23.34 -3.61
C PHE A 144 -3.63 -24.25 -2.75
N PRO A 145 -4.95 -24.28 -3.02
CA PRO A 145 -5.85 -25.25 -2.39
C PRO A 145 -5.47 -26.69 -2.79
N SER A 146 -6.03 -27.67 -2.07
CA SER A 146 -5.99 -29.06 -2.52
C SER A 146 -6.63 -29.18 -3.91
N GLY A 147 -6.04 -30.03 -4.76
CA GLY A 147 -6.50 -30.29 -6.11
C GLY A 147 -6.02 -31.67 -6.58
N SER A 148 -6.62 -32.20 -7.64
CA SER A 148 -6.08 -33.37 -8.33
C SER A 148 -4.68 -33.05 -8.89
N SER A 149 -3.84 -34.07 -9.10
CA SER A 149 -2.41 -33.96 -9.46
C SER A 149 -2.06 -33.08 -10.67
N SER A 150 -3.03 -32.58 -11.44
CA SER A 150 -2.89 -31.77 -12.66
C SER A 150 -3.60 -30.40 -12.63
N GLN A 151 -4.41 -30.10 -11.60
CA GLN A 151 -5.22 -28.87 -11.53
C GLN A 151 -5.21 -28.29 -10.12
N PHE A 152 -4.44 -27.23 -9.91
CA PHE A 152 -4.15 -26.68 -8.58
C PHE A 152 -5.06 -25.49 -8.18
N GLY A 153 -6.10 -25.20 -8.94
CA GLY A 153 -7.02 -24.09 -8.65
C GLY A 153 -6.33 -22.72 -8.69
N THR A 154 -6.83 -21.76 -7.90
CA THR A 154 -6.20 -20.45 -7.72
C THR A 154 -5.39 -20.42 -6.42
N GLY A 155 -4.08 -20.23 -6.53
CA GLY A 155 -3.20 -19.99 -5.40
C GLY A 155 -3.00 -18.51 -5.12
N THR A 156 -2.66 -18.20 -3.88
CA THR A 156 -2.49 -16.84 -3.37
C THR A 156 -1.05 -16.64 -2.89
N LEU A 157 -0.46 -15.48 -3.16
CA LEU A 157 0.86 -15.12 -2.62
C LEU A 157 0.76 -15.01 -1.09
N GLY A 158 1.50 -15.84 -0.36
CA GLY A 158 1.53 -15.85 1.11
C GLY A 158 2.68 -15.02 1.70
N ALA A 159 3.87 -15.05 1.09
CA ALA A 159 5.07 -14.40 1.63
C ALA A 159 6.08 -14.01 0.54
N VAL A 160 6.88 -12.98 0.81
CA VAL A 160 7.99 -12.54 -0.06
C VAL A 160 9.31 -12.50 0.72
N TRP A 161 10.33 -13.19 0.22
CA TRP A 161 11.71 -13.06 0.70
C TRP A 161 12.53 -12.19 -0.25
N TYR A 162 13.30 -11.28 0.32
CA TYR A 162 14.30 -10.49 -0.38
C TYR A 162 15.68 -11.03 -0.04
N MET A 163 16.35 -11.58 -1.05
CA MET A 163 17.65 -12.24 -0.96
C MET A 163 18.73 -11.29 -1.47
N GLU A 164 19.72 -10.94 -0.64
CA GLU A 164 20.93 -10.27 -1.15
C GLU A 164 21.76 -11.26 -2.00
N SER A 165 21.76 -12.53 -1.60
CA SER A 165 22.41 -13.65 -2.28
C SER A 165 21.74 -14.98 -1.87
N GLY A 166 21.94 -16.05 -2.65
CA GLY A 166 21.29 -17.35 -2.42
C GLY A 166 19.80 -17.36 -2.77
N TYR A 167 19.08 -18.40 -2.34
CA TYR A 167 17.65 -18.56 -2.66
C TYR A 167 16.89 -19.39 -1.60
N PRO A 168 15.59 -19.14 -1.40
CA PRO A 168 14.74 -19.97 -0.55
C PRO A 168 14.11 -21.12 -1.36
N ARG A 169 14.02 -22.31 -0.77
CA ARG A 169 13.34 -23.48 -1.37
C ARG A 169 12.41 -24.17 -0.38
N LEU A 170 11.35 -24.81 -0.88
CA LEU A 170 10.51 -25.67 -0.06
C LEU A 170 11.09 -27.08 -0.04
N THR A 171 10.92 -27.76 1.09
CA THR A 171 11.26 -29.17 1.26
C THR A 171 10.04 -29.93 1.75
N GLY A 172 9.81 -31.12 1.18
CA GLY A 172 8.68 -31.96 1.51
C GLY A 172 8.23 -32.83 0.35
N THR A 173 7.04 -33.40 0.47
CA THR A 173 6.49 -34.31 -0.56
C THR A 173 6.04 -33.53 -1.80
N ILE A 174 6.44 -33.96 -3.00
CA ILE A 174 5.98 -33.34 -4.26
C ILE A 174 4.48 -33.59 -4.46
N ALA A 175 3.77 -32.57 -4.94
CA ALA A 175 2.37 -32.67 -5.30
C ALA A 175 2.11 -33.72 -6.41
N GLY A 176 1.13 -34.61 -6.22
CA GLY A 176 0.64 -35.50 -7.26
C GLY A 176 1.55 -36.68 -7.65
N GLY A 177 2.67 -36.89 -6.95
CA GLY A 177 3.58 -38.00 -7.25
C GLY A 177 2.94 -39.37 -6.94
N TYR A 178 3.01 -40.31 -7.89
CA TYR A 178 2.54 -41.70 -7.74
C TYR A 178 3.21 -42.46 -6.57
N ARG A 179 4.26 -41.91 -5.93
CA ARG A 179 5.06 -42.56 -4.87
C ARG A 179 5.52 -41.67 -3.69
N ASN A 180 4.93 -40.49 -3.46
CA ASN A 180 5.33 -39.58 -2.35
C ASN A 180 6.85 -39.28 -2.30
N PHE A 181 7.43 -38.78 -3.39
CA PHE A 181 8.83 -38.37 -3.40
C PHE A 181 9.05 -37.10 -2.56
N THR A 182 10.05 -37.12 -1.69
CA THR A 182 10.54 -35.92 -1.01
C THR A 182 11.48 -35.15 -1.94
N THR A 183 11.32 -33.84 -2.01
CA THR A 183 12.17 -32.93 -2.78
C THR A 183 12.59 -31.74 -1.93
N ALA A 184 13.62 -31.03 -2.38
CA ALA A 184 13.96 -29.71 -1.90
C ALA A 184 14.27 -28.82 -3.11
N SER A 185 13.31 -27.98 -3.52
CA SER A 185 13.39 -27.27 -4.80
C SER A 185 12.69 -25.91 -4.80
N VAL A 186 13.18 -25.03 -5.67
CA VAL A 186 12.50 -23.80 -6.11
C VAL A 186 11.69 -24.15 -7.36
N GLY A 187 10.45 -23.67 -7.46
CA GLY A 187 9.59 -23.94 -8.61
C GLY A 187 8.87 -25.30 -8.60
N ALA A 188 9.09 -26.17 -7.61
CA ALA A 188 8.30 -27.38 -7.44
C ALA A 188 7.07 -27.13 -6.53
N PHE A 189 5.93 -27.75 -6.87
CA PHE A 189 4.79 -27.84 -5.97
C PHE A 189 5.08 -28.85 -4.86
N VAL A 190 5.10 -28.37 -3.62
CA VAL A 190 5.35 -29.15 -2.41
C VAL A 190 4.09 -29.18 -1.55
N GLN A 191 3.75 -30.35 -1.04
CA GLN A 191 2.62 -30.55 -0.14
C GLN A 191 2.88 -29.92 1.24
N SER A 192 1.86 -29.27 1.82
CA SER A 192 1.94 -28.78 3.20
C SER A 192 2.15 -29.91 4.19
N GLU A 193 3.09 -29.74 5.12
CA GLU A 193 3.40 -30.71 6.18
C GLU A 193 2.77 -30.32 7.53
N LEU A 194 2.19 -29.13 7.63
CA LEU A 194 1.66 -28.53 8.85
C LEU A 194 0.28 -27.91 8.59
N THR A 195 -0.51 -27.73 9.65
CA THR A 195 -1.78 -26.96 9.61
C THR A 195 -1.52 -25.47 9.41
N ASP A 196 -2.58 -24.70 9.17
CA ASP A 196 -2.52 -23.23 9.01
C ASP A 196 -1.59 -22.81 7.86
N PHE A 197 -1.74 -23.51 6.73
CA PHE A 197 -0.96 -23.29 5.50
C PHE A 197 0.55 -23.44 5.72
N GLY A 198 0.97 -24.39 6.55
CA GLY A 198 2.35 -24.51 6.97
C GLY A 198 3.22 -25.45 6.13
N PHE A 199 4.49 -25.08 6.01
CA PHE A 199 5.49 -25.75 5.18
C PHE A 199 6.84 -25.80 5.90
N LYS A 200 7.76 -26.58 5.33
CA LYS A 200 9.17 -26.57 5.69
C LYS A 200 9.99 -25.92 4.57
N ALA A 201 10.87 -24.99 4.93
CA ALA A 201 11.72 -24.27 3.99
C ALA A 201 13.19 -24.30 4.38
N GLU A 202 14.04 -24.17 3.37
CA GLU A 202 15.48 -24.07 3.47
C GLU A 202 15.96 -22.79 2.78
N ILE A 203 16.88 -22.08 3.42
CA ILE A 203 17.61 -20.96 2.84
C ILE A 203 18.96 -21.47 2.37
N MET A 204 19.21 -21.34 1.07
CA MET A 204 20.44 -21.80 0.43
C MET A 204 21.47 -20.67 0.36
N ASP A 205 22.75 -21.05 0.43
CA ASP A 205 23.86 -20.16 0.20
C ASP A 205 24.02 -19.78 -1.29
N SER A 206 24.79 -18.74 -1.55
CA SER A 206 25.16 -18.28 -2.89
C SER A 206 26.26 -19.14 -3.48
N GLY A 207 26.10 -19.62 -4.72
CA GLY A 207 27.21 -20.28 -5.42
C GLY A 207 27.61 -21.64 -4.85
N SER A 208 26.92 -22.12 -3.81
CA SER A 208 27.15 -23.40 -3.16
C SER A 208 25.82 -24.06 -2.81
N ASN A 209 25.73 -25.39 -2.90
CA ASN A 209 24.51 -26.15 -2.54
C ASN A 209 24.36 -26.33 -1.01
N ASN A 210 24.84 -25.38 -0.21
CA ASN A 210 24.81 -25.46 1.24
C ASN A 210 23.52 -24.86 1.80
N VAL A 211 22.94 -25.54 2.80
CA VAL A 211 21.78 -25.05 3.54
C VAL A 211 22.26 -24.18 4.71
N LEU A 212 21.91 -22.90 4.69
CA LEU A 212 22.24 -21.94 5.75
C LEU A 212 21.26 -22.01 6.92
N TYR A 213 19.99 -22.26 6.61
CA TYR A 213 18.92 -22.27 7.60
C TYR A 213 17.78 -23.19 7.15
N THR A 214 17.27 -24.01 8.05
CA THR A 214 16.10 -24.86 7.83
C THR A 214 15.08 -24.56 8.91
N THR A 215 13.83 -24.37 8.53
CA THR A 215 12.75 -24.11 9.49
C THR A 215 11.41 -24.61 8.99
N GLU A 216 10.52 -24.83 9.96
CA GLU A 216 9.10 -25.09 9.76
C GLU A 216 8.33 -23.81 10.09
N PHE A 217 7.37 -23.44 9.24
CA PHE A 217 6.60 -22.21 9.40
C PHE A 217 5.14 -22.38 9.01
N ASN A 218 4.27 -21.51 9.53
CA ASN A 218 2.85 -21.40 9.19
C ASN A 218 2.39 -19.93 9.16
N PHE A 219 1.11 -19.71 8.86
CA PHE A 219 0.52 -18.37 8.76
C PHE A 219 -0.41 -18.02 9.93
N ASN A 220 -0.30 -18.74 11.04
CA ASN A 220 -1.07 -18.46 12.25
C ASN A 220 -0.27 -17.56 13.19
N GLU A 221 -0.71 -16.30 13.36
CA GLU A 221 -0.06 -15.29 14.23
C GLU A 221 0.15 -15.77 15.69
N ALA A 222 -0.75 -16.62 16.19
CA ALA A 222 -0.67 -17.15 17.55
C ALA A 222 0.40 -18.25 17.69
N SER A 223 0.80 -18.90 16.60
CA SER A 223 1.78 -19.99 16.61
C SER A 223 3.21 -19.47 16.81
N ASP A 224 4.06 -20.26 17.47
CA ASP A 224 5.51 -20.00 17.52
C ASP A 224 6.17 -20.22 16.15
N LYS A 225 5.54 -21.03 15.30
CA LYS A 225 5.94 -21.25 13.91
C LYS A 225 5.43 -20.18 12.96
N PHE A 226 4.85 -19.09 13.46
CA PHE A 226 4.40 -18.00 12.59
C PHE A 226 5.56 -17.52 11.72
N VAL A 227 5.34 -17.40 10.41
CA VAL A 227 6.37 -17.06 9.41
C VAL A 227 7.22 -15.86 9.82
N ARG A 228 6.63 -14.83 10.45
CA ARG A 228 7.34 -13.62 10.87
C ARG A 228 8.11 -13.75 12.20
N LYS A 229 7.86 -14.82 12.97
CA LYS A 229 8.62 -15.15 14.20
C LYS A 229 9.84 -16.01 13.92
N VAL A 230 9.81 -16.81 12.85
CA VAL A 230 10.88 -17.77 12.53
C VAL A 230 11.88 -17.27 11.49
N PHE A 231 11.47 -16.40 10.57
CA PHE A 231 12.38 -15.80 9.58
C PHE A 231 12.87 -14.42 10.02
N ASN A 232 14.03 -14.00 9.49
CA ASN A 232 14.55 -12.65 9.71
C ASN A 232 13.61 -11.59 9.10
N THR A 233 13.00 -10.74 9.93
CA THR A 233 12.14 -9.62 9.49
C THR A 233 12.83 -8.26 9.55
N ASN A 234 14.13 -8.24 9.90
CA ASN A 234 14.92 -7.04 10.02
C ASN A 234 15.87 -6.87 8.80
N PRO A 235 15.57 -5.95 7.87
CA PRO A 235 16.41 -5.71 6.70
C PRO A 235 17.80 -5.14 7.04
N THR A 236 18.00 -4.56 8.22
CA THR A 236 19.33 -4.04 8.59
C THR A 236 20.36 -5.16 8.83
N LEU A 237 19.90 -6.38 9.10
CA LEU A 237 20.78 -7.54 9.30
C LEU A 237 21.40 -8.06 7.99
N VAL A 238 20.91 -7.64 6.82
CA VAL A 238 21.57 -8.00 5.55
C VAL A 238 22.77 -7.10 5.22
N ASN A 239 22.98 -6.05 6.00
CA ASN A 239 24.08 -5.12 5.81
C ASN A 239 25.17 -5.38 6.85
N SER A 240 26.25 -6.01 6.41
CA SER A 240 27.42 -6.35 7.24
C SER A 240 28.16 -5.14 7.82
N SER A 241 27.88 -3.92 7.32
CA SER A 241 28.49 -2.69 7.83
C SER A 241 27.71 -2.03 8.97
N VAL A 242 26.49 -2.49 9.27
CA VAL A 242 25.66 -2.02 10.41
C VAL A 242 25.29 -3.15 11.36
N GLY A 243 25.14 -4.37 10.85
CA GLY A 243 24.88 -5.56 11.65
C GLY A 243 26.12 -6.05 12.39
N SER A 244 25.91 -6.69 13.55
CA SER A 244 26.96 -7.51 14.15
C SER A 244 27.29 -8.67 13.19
N ALA A 245 28.57 -8.97 12.95
CA ALA A 245 29.00 -10.06 12.07
C ALA A 245 28.41 -11.44 12.47
N VAL A 246 27.97 -11.59 13.72
CA VAL A 246 27.33 -12.81 14.24
C VAL A 246 25.84 -12.89 13.86
N LEU A 247 25.21 -11.77 13.52
CA LEU A 247 23.77 -11.66 13.25
C LEU A 247 23.45 -11.33 11.79
N THR A 248 24.46 -11.27 10.91
CA THR A 248 24.23 -10.97 9.50
C THR A 248 23.48 -12.10 8.80
N SER A 249 22.45 -11.75 8.03
CA SER A 249 21.64 -12.68 7.24
C SER A 249 21.83 -12.41 5.75
N SER A 250 21.68 -13.43 4.90
CA SER A 250 21.66 -13.25 3.43
C SER A 250 20.31 -12.74 2.91
N TYR A 251 19.30 -12.66 3.78
CA TYR A 251 17.93 -12.33 3.39
C TYR A 251 17.15 -11.63 4.49
N PHE A 252 16.00 -11.08 4.11
CA PHE A 252 14.93 -10.73 5.03
C PHE A 252 13.56 -11.06 4.44
N LEU A 253 12.61 -11.35 5.32
CA LEU A 253 11.20 -11.58 5.01
C LEU A 253 10.49 -10.22 4.99
N GLY A 254 10.01 -9.86 3.80
CA GLY A 254 9.23 -8.66 3.56
C GLY A 254 7.76 -8.87 3.85
N GLU A 255 6.94 -8.61 2.83
CA GLU A 255 5.48 -8.69 2.90
C GLU A 255 5.01 -10.12 3.16
N THR A 256 4.02 -10.25 4.06
CA THR A 256 3.26 -11.49 4.23
C THR A 256 1.77 -11.18 4.19
N TYR A 257 1.00 -12.15 3.70
CA TYR A 257 -0.42 -11.99 3.42
C TYR A 257 -1.24 -13.08 4.12
N GLU A 258 -0.92 -13.31 5.39
CA GLU A 258 -1.58 -14.31 6.24
C GLU A 258 -3.10 -14.16 6.26
N ASN A 259 -3.61 -12.92 6.30
CA ASN A 259 -5.05 -12.62 6.25
C ASN A 259 -5.70 -12.80 4.89
N TRP A 260 -4.92 -12.93 3.80
CA TRP A 260 -5.48 -13.23 2.49
C TRP A 260 -5.69 -14.74 2.32
N LEU A 261 -4.89 -15.56 3.02
CA LEU A 261 -5.10 -16.99 3.12
C LEU A 261 -6.36 -17.26 3.95
N GLY A 262 -7.30 -18.06 3.45
CA GLY A 262 -8.56 -18.38 4.14
C GLY A 262 -9.64 -17.28 4.12
N ASN A 263 -9.37 -16.09 3.58
CA ASN A 263 -10.32 -14.98 3.61
C ASN A 263 -11.24 -14.96 2.40
N THR A 264 -12.54 -15.15 2.63
CA THR A 264 -13.57 -15.15 1.59
C THR A 264 -13.69 -13.81 0.86
N ASN A 265 -13.29 -12.70 1.50
CA ASN A 265 -13.41 -11.36 0.94
C ASN A 265 -12.26 -10.99 -0.01
N ALA A 266 -11.18 -11.77 0.03
CA ALA A 266 -10.03 -11.62 -0.84
C ALA A 266 -10.30 -12.05 -2.30
N GLY A 267 -11.44 -12.68 -2.60
CA GLY A 267 -11.79 -13.15 -3.95
C GLY A 267 -10.98 -14.35 -4.45
N HIS A 268 -9.98 -14.81 -3.68
CA HIS A 268 -9.08 -15.91 -4.03
C HIS A 268 -8.80 -16.74 -2.78
N ASN A 269 -9.74 -17.63 -2.45
CA ASN A 269 -9.74 -18.29 -1.16
C ASN A 269 -9.10 -19.68 -1.22
N VAL A 270 -7.98 -19.82 -0.50
CA VAL A 270 -7.46 -21.11 -0.06
C VAL A 270 -8.21 -21.44 1.25
N THR A 271 -9.38 -22.07 1.13
CA THR A 271 -10.45 -22.02 2.15
C THR A 271 -10.29 -22.93 3.37
N ASP A 272 -9.47 -23.98 3.31
CA ASP A 272 -9.47 -25.02 4.34
C ASP A 272 -8.09 -25.18 4.98
N SER A 273 -7.80 -24.44 6.05
CA SER A 273 -6.53 -24.48 6.78
C SER A 273 -6.17 -25.85 7.40
N THR A 274 -7.10 -26.82 7.37
CA THR A 274 -6.92 -28.19 7.84
C THR A 274 -6.69 -29.20 6.70
N ALA A 275 -7.00 -28.81 5.47
CA ALA A 275 -6.73 -29.62 4.29
C ALA A 275 -5.25 -29.57 3.89
N THR A 276 -4.87 -30.54 3.06
CA THR A 276 -3.59 -30.49 2.36
C THR A 276 -3.56 -29.31 1.40
N HIS A 277 -2.51 -28.50 1.45
CA HIS A 277 -2.23 -27.42 0.50
C HIS A 277 -1.01 -27.74 -0.34
N TYR A 278 -0.84 -26.98 -1.42
CA TYR A 278 0.39 -27.02 -2.22
C TYR A 278 1.07 -25.67 -2.23
N GLY A 279 2.36 -25.65 -1.92
CA GLY A 279 3.21 -24.47 -1.93
C GLY A 279 4.19 -24.54 -3.08
N ILE A 280 4.48 -23.40 -3.70
CA ILE A 280 5.55 -23.25 -4.70
C ILE A 280 6.24 -21.91 -4.46
N ILE A 281 7.57 -21.91 -4.51
CA ILE A 281 8.36 -20.67 -4.46
C ILE A 281 8.78 -20.32 -5.89
N LEU A 282 8.49 -19.09 -6.31
CA LEU A 282 8.86 -18.57 -7.62
C LEU A 282 9.60 -17.22 -7.50
N PRO A 283 10.57 -16.94 -8.38
CA PRO A 283 11.19 -15.63 -8.46
C PRO A 283 10.20 -14.57 -8.98
N LEU A 284 10.24 -13.37 -8.39
CA LEU A 284 9.40 -12.21 -8.75
C LEU A 284 10.19 -11.20 -9.59
N GLN A 285 10.69 -11.65 -10.74
CA GLN A 285 11.58 -10.89 -11.63
C GLN A 285 10.89 -10.38 -12.89
N GLU A 286 11.19 -9.14 -13.29
CA GLU A 286 10.89 -8.61 -14.63
C GLU A 286 11.50 -9.41 -15.79
N LYS A 287 10.69 -9.72 -16.80
CA LYS A 287 11.18 -10.31 -18.06
C LYS A 287 12.26 -9.40 -18.66
N ASN A 288 13.41 -9.98 -19.01
CA ASN A 288 14.58 -9.31 -19.61
C ASN A 288 15.43 -8.41 -18.70
N ASN A 289 15.24 -8.44 -17.37
CA ASN A 289 16.11 -7.70 -16.44
C ASN A 289 16.14 -6.17 -16.67
N SER A 290 15.13 -5.62 -17.36
CA SER A 290 15.01 -4.21 -17.76
C SER A 290 14.93 -3.25 -16.56
N GLY A 291 14.52 -3.75 -15.39
CA GLY A 291 14.98 -3.26 -14.10
C GLY A 291 14.11 -2.21 -13.41
N ALA A 292 12.96 -1.82 -13.96
CA ALA A 292 12.08 -0.84 -13.32
C ALA A 292 10.93 -1.50 -12.53
N ASN A 293 10.53 -2.71 -12.91
CA ASN A 293 9.39 -3.43 -12.32
C ASN A 293 9.79 -4.69 -11.54
N ASP A 294 11.09 -4.94 -11.37
CA ASP A 294 11.62 -6.03 -10.54
C ASP A 294 11.24 -5.80 -9.07
N ARG A 295 10.63 -6.81 -8.43
CA ARG A 295 10.15 -6.67 -7.05
C ARG A 295 11.30 -6.44 -6.07
N SER A 296 12.52 -6.84 -6.42
CA SER A 296 13.72 -6.59 -5.61
C SER A 296 14.26 -5.16 -5.69
N LYS A 297 13.69 -4.30 -6.56
CA LYS A 297 14.14 -2.92 -6.79
C LYS A 297 13.12 -1.91 -6.29
N HIS A 298 13.40 -1.33 -5.12
CA HIS A 298 12.64 -0.26 -4.48
C HIS A 298 13.46 1.03 -4.41
N GLN A 299 14.27 1.29 -5.45
CA GLN A 299 15.02 2.53 -5.57
C GLN A 299 14.06 3.63 -6.04
N LYS A 300 13.49 4.34 -5.09
CA LYS A 300 12.56 5.45 -5.29
C LYS A 300 12.85 6.51 -4.24
N LYS A 301 12.84 7.78 -4.64
CA LYS A 301 12.92 8.93 -3.73
C LYS A 301 11.66 9.05 -2.86
N LEU A 302 11.68 9.99 -1.92
CA LEU A 302 10.51 10.29 -1.11
C LEU A 302 9.29 10.59 -2.01
N ARG A 303 8.16 10.00 -1.67
CA ARG A 303 6.88 10.19 -2.37
C ARG A 303 5.78 10.41 -1.34
N ALA A 304 4.87 11.32 -1.64
CA ALA A 304 3.68 11.53 -0.82
C ALA A 304 2.71 10.35 -0.98
N GLY A 305 1.99 10.03 0.09
CA GLY A 305 0.83 9.16 -0.01
C GLY A 305 -0.34 9.94 -0.62
N GLN A 306 -1.19 9.26 -1.38
CA GLN A 306 -2.42 9.87 -1.87
C GLN A 306 -3.54 8.87 -1.95
N THR A 307 -4.77 9.38 -1.96
CA THR A 307 -5.95 8.60 -2.31
C THR A 307 -6.10 8.56 -3.82
N ASP A 308 -6.94 7.65 -4.31
CA ASP A 308 -7.51 7.82 -5.64
C ASP A 308 -8.55 8.96 -5.65
N PHE A 309 -9.02 9.34 -6.83
CA PHE A 309 -10.16 10.25 -6.96
C PHE A 309 -11.42 9.64 -6.38
N VAL A 310 -12.07 10.43 -5.53
CA VAL A 310 -13.45 10.28 -5.17
C VAL A 310 -14.28 10.71 -6.37
N PHE A 311 -15.17 9.85 -6.82
CA PHE A 311 -16.07 10.13 -7.93
C PHE A 311 -17.51 10.29 -7.47
N SER A 312 -18.31 10.91 -8.32
CA SER A 312 -19.70 11.22 -8.02
C SER A 312 -20.64 10.03 -8.16
N GLN A 313 -21.82 10.10 -7.56
CA GLN A 313 -22.93 9.20 -7.88
C GLN A 313 -23.34 9.33 -9.35
N ASP A 314 -23.95 8.29 -9.92
CA ASP A 314 -24.70 8.43 -11.17
C ASP A 314 -26.08 9.04 -10.89
N LEU A 315 -26.39 10.14 -11.57
CA LEU A 315 -27.65 10.89 -11.45
C LEU A 315 -28.82 10.22 -12.16
N SER A 316 -28.57 9.27 -13.08
CA SER A 316 -29.67 8.56 -13.74
C SER A 316 -30.32 7.53 -12.79
N ASN A 317 -31.56 7.15 -13.10
CA ASN A 317 -32.25 6.02 -12.47
C ASN A 317 -32.18 4.74 -13.33
N ASP A 318 -31.43 4.78 -14.44
CA ASP A 318 -31.27 3.65 -15.34
C ASP A 318 -30.10 2.77 -14.90
N ALA A 319 -30.44 1.62 -14.33
CA ALA A 319 -29.50 0.59 -13.91
C ALA A 319 -28.79 -0.08 -15.11
N GLY A 320 -29.47 -0.27 -16.25
CA GLY A 320 -28.91 -1.02 -17.39
C GLY A 320 -27.76 -0.30 -18.10
N SER A 321 -27.77 1.03 -18.06
CA SER A 321 -26.70 1.86 -18.63
C SER A 321 -25.68 2.34 -17.58
N TYR A 322 -25.79 1.88 -16.33
CA TYR A 322 -24.88 2.28 -15.26
C TYR A 322 -23.46 1.78 -15.52
N ALA A 323 -22.49 2.70 -15.44
CA ALA A 323 -21.07 2.40 -15.53
C ALA A 323 -20.30 3.38 -14.65
N VAL A 324 -19.24 2.90 -13.99
CA VAL A 324 -18.28 3.77 -13.30
C VAL A 324 -17.27 4.28 -14.32
N ASN A 325 -17.51 5.48 -14.84
CA ASN A 325 -16.66 6.16 -15.83
C ASN A 325 -16.80 7.69 -15.69
N ILE A 326 -15.94 8.44 -16.38
CA ILE A 326 -15.91 9.90 -16.28
C ILE A 326 -17.23 10.57 -16.74
N GLU A 327 -17.98 9.94 -17.63
CA GLU A 327 -19.23 10.50 -18.18
C GLU A 327 -20.40 10.39 -17.20
N ARG A 328 -20.56 9.23 -16.54
CA ARG A 328 -21.67 8.95 -15.62
C ARG A 328 -21.34 9.24 -14.18
N THR A 329 -20.09 9.03 -13.78
CA THR A 329 -19.58 9.22 -12.42
C THR A 329 -18.26 10.00 -12.48
N PRO A 330 -18.30 11.31 -12.85
CA PRO A 330 -17.09 12.12 -12.95
C PRO A 330 -16.30 12.16 -11.64
N ASN A 331 -14.99 12.36 -11.78
CA ASN A 331 -14.10 12.59 -10.65
C ASN A 331 -14.45 13.92 -9.97
N LEU A 332 -14.25 13.98 -8.66
CA LEU A 332 -14.54 15.16 -7.85
C LEU A 332 -13.28 15.75 -7.24
N PHE A 333 -12.61 14.96 -6.40
CA PHE A 333 -11.42 15.37 -5.69
C PHE A 333 -10.64 14.15 -5.18
N ARG A 334 -9.37 14.35 -4.84
CA ARG A 334 -8.53 13.39 -4.11
C ARG A 334 -7.76 14.09 -3.00
N PHE A 335 -7.18 13.30 -2.11
CA PHE A 335 -6.33 13.81 -1.03
C PHE A 335 -4.88 13.38 -1.23
N VAL A 336 -3.95 14.29 -0.94
CA VAL A 336 -2.50 14.04 -0.96
C VAL A 336 -1.94 14.41 0.41
N THR A 337 -1.02 13.62 0.96
CA THR A 337 -0.40 13.94 2.24
C THR A 337 0.53 15.15 2.10
N LEU A 338 0.46 16.07 3.06
CA LEU A 338 1.33 17.26 3.13
C LEU A 338 2.74 16.90 3.60
N ASN A 339 2.77 15.98 4.55
CA ASN A 339 3.98 15.43 5.14
C ASN A 339 4.20 14.10 4.41
N ALA A 340 5.15 14.13 3.47
CA ALA A 340 5.33 13.06 2.51
C ALA A 340 6.18 11.95 3.13
N ALA A 341 5.57 10.79 3.39
CA ALA A 341 6.23 9.58 3.82
C ALA A 341 5.28 8.37 3.82
N LEU A 342 5.84 7.23 4.17
CA LEU A 342 5.14 5.98 4.41
C LEU A 342 4.24 6.05 5.66
N TRP A 343 4.64 6.79 6.69
CA TRP A 343 3.98 6.78 8.00
C TRP A 343 2.50 7.21 7.91
N GLU A 344 2.19 8.29 7.20
CA GLU A 344 0.82 8.78 7.03
C GLU A 344 -0.04 7.78 6.24
N SER A 345 0.53 7.10 5.24
CA SER A 345 -0.17 6.08 4.44
C SER A 345 -0.52 4.84 5.27
N GLN A 346 0.26 4.53 6.30
CA GLN A 346 0.09 3.36 7.17
C GLN A 346 -0.78 3.63 8.41
N ASN A 347 -0.87 4.88 8.84
CA ASN A 347 -1.53 5.24 10.10
C ASN A 347 -2.83 6.01 9.89
N PHE A 348 -3.10 6.55 8.70
CA PHE A 348 -4.32 7.30 8.43
C PHE A 348 -5.19 6.65 7.35
N LYS A 349 -6.50 6.80 7.53
CA LYS A 349 -7.53 6.56 6.52
C LYS A 349 -8.49 7.73 6.48
N ILE A 350 -9.11 7.98 5.33
CA ILE A 350 -10.05 9.09 5.16
C ILE A 350 -11.46 8.55 5.04
N SER A 351 -12.39 9.05 5.84
CA SER A 351 -13.81 8.76 5.69
C SER A 351 -14.56 9.98 5.18
N ILE A 352 -15.50 9.73 4.28
CA ILE A 352 -16.55 10.67 3.90
C ILE A 352 -17.81 10.23 4.64
N GLU A 353 -18.45 11.14 5.35
CA GLU A 353 -19.67 10.87 6.14
C GLU A 353 -20.69 12.00 6.01
N ASP A 354 -21.90 11.79 6.54
CA ASP A 354 -22.97 12.78 6.58
C ASP A 354 -23.30 13.36 5.19
N ILE A 355 -23.25 12.53 4.14
CA ILE A 355 -23.55 12.93 2.77
C ILE A 355 -25.03 13.25 2.63
N ARG A 356 -25.35 14.47 2.16
CA ARG A 356 -26.71 14.97 2.04
C ARG A 356 -26.91 15.71 0.73
N GLU A 357 -28.01 15.40 0.04
CA GLU A 357 -28.50 16.21 -1.08
C GLU A 357 -28.99 17.57 -0.60
N SER A 358 -28.91 18.57 -1.48
CA SER A 358 -29.58 19.84 -1.23
C SER A 358 -31.10 19.65 -1.15
N THR A 359 -31.73 20.46 -0.31
CA THR A 359 -33.20 20.53 -0.18
C THR A 359 -33.79 21.72 -0.93
N THR A 360 -32.97 22.56 -1.57
CA THR A 360 -33.40 23.82 -2.18
C THR A 360 -32.75 24.04 -3.54
N ASP A 361 -33.55 24.44 -4.54
CA ASP A 361 -33.05 24.75 -5.88
C ASP A 361 -32.19 26.03 -5.93
N ALA A 362 -32.24 26.88 -4.89
CA ALA A 362 -31.44 28.10 -4.79
C ALA A 362 -29.96 27.85 -4.49
N ASP A 363 -29.65 26.75 -3.81
CA ASP A 363 -28.28 26.26 -3.59
C ASP A 363 -28.29 24.74 -3.85
N PRO A 364 -28.15 24.31 -5.11
CA PRO A 364 -28.33 22.91 -5.50
C PRO A 364 -27.18 21.99 -5.03
N TYR A 365 -26.13 22.55 -4.43
CA TYR A 365 -24.99 21.80 -3.92
C TYR A 365 -25.33 21.06 -2.63
N GLY A 366 -25.09 19.75 -2.64
CA GLY A 366 -25.17 18.94 -1.42
C GLY A 366 -23.97 19.14 -0.50
N THR A 367 -24.06 18.59 0.71
CA THR A 367 -23.02 18.70 1.75
C THR A 367 -22.51 17.34 2.19
N PHE A 368 -21.26 17.28 2.63
CA PHE A 368 -20.66 16.08 3.22
C PHE A 368 -19.61 16.48 4.25
N THR A 369 -19.13 15.52 5.05
CA THR A 369 -18.06 15.72 6.03
C THR A 369 -16.84 14.90 5.62
N VAL A 370 -15.66 15.51 5.66
CA VAL A 370 -14.38 14.81 5.48
C VAL A 370 -13.76 14.56 6.85
N VAL A 371 -13.32 13.32 7.08
CA VAL A 371 -12.73 12.89 8.34
C VAL A 371 -11.41 12.19 8.11
N VAL A 372 -10.35 12.63 8.79
CA VAL A 372 -9.10 11.89 8.91
C VAL A 372 -9.18 11.02 10.18
N ARG A 373 -8.98 9.71 10.03
CA ARG A 373 -9.10 8.71 11.09
C ARG A 373 -7.82 7.90 11.23
N ASP A 374 -7.62 7.34 12.43
CA ASP A 374 -6.60 6.33 12.66
C ASP A 374 -6.92 5.04 11.87
N ALA A 375 -5.94 4.52 11.12
CA ALA A 375 -6.08 3.31 10.32
C ALA A 375 -6.50 2.09 11.17
N ARG A 376 -6.08 2.06 12.44
CA ARG A 376 -6.34 0.99 13.42
C ARG A 376 -7.67 1.11 14.14
N ASP A 377 -8.39 2.21 13.97
CA ASP A 377 -9.71 2.36 14.58
C ASP A 377 -10.73 1.37 13.97
N THR A 378 -11.83 1.17 14.67
CA THR A 378 -12.97 0.39 14.18
C THR A 378 -14.21 1.27 14.13
N ASP A 379 -15.21 0.87 13.34
CA ASP A 379 -16.46 1.64 13.24
C ASP A 379 -17.27 1.68 14.55
N ASN A 380 -16.99 0.76 15.48
CA ASN A 380 -17.56 0.77 16.82
C ASN A 380 -16.83 1.74 17.77
N ALA A 381 -15.59 2.11 17.46
CA ALA A 381 -14.73 2.96 18.29
C ALA A 381 -13.86 3.86 17.41
N VAL A 382 -14.51 4.84 16.76
CA VAL A 382 -13.88 5.77 15.82
C VAL A 382 -12.90 6.71 16.54
N ARG A 383 -11.70 6.88 15.98
CA ARG A 383 -10.67 7.80 16.48
C ARG A 383 -10.45 8.92 15.46
N TYR A 384 -11.06 10.06 15.73
CA TYR A 384 -10.95 11.27 14.92
C TYR A 384 -9.59 11.94 15.11
N ILE A 385 -8.92 12.24 14.01
CA ILE A 385 -7.67 13.01 13.97
C ILE A 385 -7.97 14.45 13.54
N GLU A 386 -8.65 14.60 12.41
CA GLU A 386 -9.16 15.88 11.90
C GLU A 386 -10.57 15.67 11.32
N ARG A 387 -11.43 16.68 11.45
CA ARG A 387 -12.81 16.63 10.95
C ARG A 387 -13.21 17.96 10.33
N TYR A 388 -13.71 17.91 9.10
CA TYR A 388 -14.15 19.06 8.31
C TYR A 388 -15.63 18.89 7.96
N PRO A 389 -16.55 19.30 8.85
CA PRO A 389 -17.98 19.10 8.64
C PRO A 389 -18.52 20.04 7.56
N GLN A 390 -19.63 19.69 6.91
CA GLN A 390 -20.33 20.58 5.95
C GLN A 390 -19.44 21.12 4.82
N CYS A 391 -18.58 20.28 4.26
CA CYS A 391 -17.93 20.56 2.98
C CYS A 391 -18.95 20.51 1.84
N ASN A 392 -18.72 21.28 0.78
CA ASN A 392 -19.46 21.21 -0.48
C ASN A 392 -18.52 21.33 -1.70
N LEU A 393 -19.10 21.19 -2.89
CA LEU A 393 -18.38 21.26 -4.17
C LEU A 393 -18.58 22.60 -4.90
N ASN A 394 -19.11 23.62 -4.21
CA ASN A 394 -19.34 24.93 -4.81
C ASN A 394 -18.07 25.80 -4.70
N PRO A 395 -17.36 26.13 -5.80
CA PRO A 395 -16.12 26.91 -5.75
C PRO A 395 -16.28 28.33 -5.16
N GLN A 396 -17.50 28.86 -5.16
CA GLN A 396 -17.81 30.18 -4.60
C GLN A 396 -18.18 30.13 -3.11
N SER A 397 -18.37 28.95 -2.54
CA SER A 397 -18.76 28.79 -1.13
C SER A 397 -17.56 28.86 -0.18
N GLU A 398 -17.76 29.40 1.03
CA GLU A 398 -16.78 29.28 2.12
C GLU A 398 -16.57 27.83 2.55
N ASN A 399 -17.59 26.99 2.34
CA ASN A 399 -17.57 25.57 2.66
C ASN A 399 -17.00 24.69 1.53
N TYR A 400 -16.46 25.29 0.47
CA TYR A 400 -15.81 24.55 -0.60
C TYR A 400 -14.69 23.67 -0.05
N VAL A 401 -14.69 22.38 -0.39
CA VAL A 401 -13.77 21.39 0.22
C VAL A 401 -12.29 21.78 0.09
N ALA A 402 -11.86 22.31 -1.06
CA ALA A 402 -10.48 22.76 -1.26
C ALA A 402 -10.14 24.02 -0.45
N ARG A 403 -11.12 24.90 -0.16
CA ARG A 403 -10.93 26.05 0.72
C ARG A 403 -10.89 25.65 2.19
N LYS A 404 -11.76 24.72 2.59
CA LYS A 404 -11.94 24.31 3.99
C LYS A 404 -10.79 23.48 4.52
N ILE A 405 -10.17 22.67 3.67
CA ILE A 405 -9.02 21.81 4.00
C ILE A 405 -7.71 22.44 3.52
N GLY A 406 -7.72 23.02 2.31
CA GLY A 406 -6.57 23.61 1.63
C GLY A 406 -6.09 22.78 0.43
N ASP A 407 -5.45 23.45 -0.52
CA ASP A 407 -4.86 22.87 -1.73
C ASP A 407 -3.36 23.21 -1.88
N ALA A 408 -2.81 24.04 -0.99
CA ALA A 408 -1.46 24.57 -1.09
C ALA A 408 -0.39 23.48 -0.98
N TYR A 409 0.67 23.60 -1.78
CA TYR A 409 1.83 22.72 -1.71
C TYR A 409 3.09 23.46 -2.15
N SER A 410 4.25 22.93 -1.75
CA SER A 410 5.53 23.47 -2.19
C SER A 410 6.41 22.38 -2.81
N GLU A 411 7.11 22.75 -3.87
CA GLU A 411 8.07 21.88 -4.56
C GLU A 411 9.45 22.52 -4.54
N TRP A 412 10.47 21.68 -4.43
CA TRP A 412 11.85 22.14 -4.45
C TRP A 412 12.32 22.32 -5.89
N ASP A 413 12.73 23.54 -6.23
CA ASP A 413 13.36 23.82 -7.51
C ASP A 413 14.87 23.61 -7.41
N TYR A 414 15.39 22.66 -8.17
CA TYR A 414 16.80 22.32 -8.18
C TYR A 414 17.71 23.31 -8.91
N SER A 415 17.14 24.15 -9.77
CA SER A 415 17.87 25.19 -10.50
C SER A 415 17.99 26.47 -9.67
N GLU A 416 16.93 26.84 -8.94
CA GLU A 416 16.91 28.03 -8.10
C GLU A 416 17.36 27.75 -6.65
N GLY A 417 17.33 26.49 -6.22
CA GLY A 417 17.75 26.09 -4.87
C GLY A 417 16.80 26.56 -3.77
N ARG A 418 15.50 26.62 -4.05
CA ARG A 418 14.45 27.13 -3.13
C ARG A 418 13.12 26.42 -3.32
N TYR A 419 12.19 26.65 -2.39
CA TYR A 419 10.81 26.14 -2.51
C TYR A 419 9.92 27.10 -3.33
N ILE A 420 9.21 26.54 -4.32
CA ILE A 420 8.14 27.24 -5.04
C ILE A 420 6.80 26.81 -4.45
N ASN A 421 5.97 27.79 -4.07
CA ASN A 421 4.66 27.56 -3.49
C ASN A 421 3.56 27.62 -4.56
N TYR A 422 2.64 26.66 -4.50
CA TYR A 422 1.50 26.49 -5.39
C TYR A 422 0.20 26.34 -4.58
N GLY A 423 -0.93 26.40 -5.27
CA GLY A 423 -2.28 26.31 -4.70
C GLY A 423 -2.90 27.67 -4.39
N ARG A 424 -4.22 27.70 -4.24
CA ARG A 424 -5.03 28.92 -4.06
C ARG A 424 -5.43 29.14 -2.61
N PHE A 425 -5.58 28.08 -1.84
CA PHE A 425 -6.11 28.06 -0.48
C PHE A 425 -5.07 27.48 0.49
N ALA A 426 -4.72 28.28 1.49
CA ALA A 426 -3.79 27.86 2.54
C ALA A 426 -4.30 26.62 3.29
N ASN A 427 -3.40 25.69 3.57
CA ASN A 427 -3.73 24.45 4.26
C ASN A 427 -4.21 24.70 5.69
N GLN A 428 -5.44 24.27 5.96
CA GLN A 428 -6.03 24.21 7.30
C GLN A 428 -5.80 22.82 7.92
N SER A 429 -5.62 21.79 7.10
CA SER A 429 -5.17 20.47 7.57
C SER A 429 -3.67 20.44 7.78
N ARG A 430 -3.26 19.69 8.80
CA ARG A 430 -1.85 19.45 9.12
C ARG A 430 -1.28 18.26 8.36
N TYR A 431 -2.14 17.39 7.82
CA TYR A 431 -1.74 16.09 7.28
C TYR A 431 -2.07 15.93 5.80
N ILE A 432 -3.13 16.56 5.29
CA ILE A 432 -3.62 16.35 3.92
C ILE A 432 -3.91 17.67 3.22
N ARG A 433 -3.89 17.64 1.90
CA ARG A 433 -4.43 18.68 1.01
C ARG A 433 -5.35 18.05 -0.01
N VAL A 434 -6.20 18.89 -0.60
CA VAL A 434 -7.15 18.49 -1.64
C VAL A 434 -6.56 18.80 -3.02
N VAL A 435 -6.76 17.88 -3.96
CA VAL A 435 -6.59 18.12 -5.40
C VAL A 435 -7.97 17.95 -6.03
N MET A 436 -8.48 19.03 -6.63
CA MET A 436 -9.78 19.03 -7.29
C MET A 436 -9.68 18.53 -8.73
N ASP A 437 -10.76 17.92 -9.22
CA ASP A 437 -10.96 17.77 -10.66
C ASP A 437 -11.13 19.14 -11.30
N GLU A 438 -10.53 19.35 -12.48
CA GLU A 438 -10.50 20.65 -13.15
C GLU A 438 -11.91 21.16 -13.49
N ASN A 439 -12.85 20.27 -13.84
CA ASN A 439 -14.22 20.66 -14.16
C ASN A 439 -15.01 21.05 -12.92
N VAL A 440 -14.73 20.43 -11.76
CA VAL A 440 -15.35 20.81 -10.49
C VAL A 440 -14.82 22.16 -10.04
N ASP A 441 -13.51 22.39 -10.13
CA ASP A 441 -12.91 23.67 -9.72
C ASP A 441 -13.34 24.84 -10.61
N ALA A 442 -13.58 24.57 -11.90
CA ALA A 442 -14.16 25.52 -12.85
C ALA A 442 -15.68 25.70 -12.71
N GLY A 443 -16.37 24.89 -11.89
CA GLY A 443 -17.83 24.93 -11.73
C GLY A 443 -18.62 24.45 -12.96
N LEU A 444 -18.03 23.55 -13.77
CA LEU A 444 -18.62 23.02 -15.00
C LEU A 444 -19.37 21.70 -14.81
N THR A 445 -19.21 21.05 -13.65
CA THR A 445 -19.94 19.83 -13.30
C THR A 445 -21.34 20.12 -12.79
N ASP A 446 -22.29 19.20 -13.01
CA ASP A 446 -23.65 19.26 -12.43
C ASP A 446 -23.58 19.45 -10.90
N GLU A 447 -24.27 20.46 -10.39
CA GLU A 447 -24.16 20.91 -8.99
C GLU A 447 -24.74 19.89 -8.00
N ARG A 448 -25.58 18.95 -8.48
CA ARG A 448 -26.16 17.86 -7.67
C ARG A 448 -25.20 16.72 -7.39
N ARG A 449 -24.00 16.73 -7.98
CA ARG A 449 -23.00 15.67 -7.77
C ARG A 449 -22.53 15.66 -6.31
N LEU A 450 -22.38 14.46 -5.77
CA LEU A 450 -22.01 14.15 -4.39
C LEU A 450 -20.98 13.03 -4.41
N PRO A 451 -20.04 13.00 -3.45
CA PRO A 451 -19.11 11.88 -3.34
C PRO A 451 -19.87 10.58 -3.09
N ALA A 452 -19.63 9.56 -3.92
CA ALA A 452 -20.34 8.29 -3.83
C ALA A 452 -19.43 7.06 -3.81
N GLY A 453 -18.20 7.20 -4.31
CA GLY A 453 -17.29 6.09 -4.44
C GLY A 453 -15.87 6.50 -4.78
N PHE A 454 -15.01 5.51 -4.90
CA PHE A 454 -13.60 5.68 -5.28
C PHE A 454 -13.10 4.42 -5.96
N ARG A 455 -12.05 4.57 -6.77
CA ARG A 455 -11.34 3.42 -7.34
C ARG A 455 -10.34 2.90 -6.30
N GLY A 456 -10.43 1.63 -5.94
CA GLY A 456 -9.59 1.03 -4.90
C GLY A 456 -8.12 0.99 -5.32
N PRO A 457 -7.18 0.90 -4.38
CA PRO A 457 -5.76 0.86 -4.71
C PRO A 457 -5.40 -0.28 -5.65
N THR A 458 -4.35 -0.08 -6.43
CA THR A 458 -3.90 -1.10 -7.37
C THR A 458 -3.18 -2.25 -6.67
N LYS A 459 -3.33 -3.44 -7.23
CA LYS A 459 -2.53 -4.63 -6.94
C LYS A 459 -1.83 -5.12 -8.20
N LEU A 460 -0.88 -6.03 -8.04
CA LEU A 460 -0.30 -6.74 -9.19
C LEU A 460 -1.38 -7.55 -9.91
N GLN A 461 -1.23 -7.68 -11.22
CA GLN A 461 -2.12 -8.45 -12.07
C GLN A 461 -2.01 -9.95 -11.75
N ASP A 462 -3.15 -10.64 -11.65
CA ASP A 462 -3.19 -12.09 -11.45
C ASP A 462 -2.66 -12.81 -12.71
N VAL A 463 -1.95 -13.93 -12.51
CA VAL A 463 -1.24 -14.67 -13.57
C VAL A 463 -1.83 -16.05 -13.74
N PHE A 464 -1.91 -16.55 -14.97
CA PHE A 464 -2.25 -17.94 -15.24
C PHE A 464 -1.00 -18.74 -15.63
N ILE A 465 -0.82 -19.90 -15.00
CA ILE A 465 0.25 -20.86 -15.30
C ILE A 465 -0.39 -22.03 -16.04
N ILE A 466 0.11 -22.28 -17.25
CA ILE A 466 -0.18 -23.50 -18.01
C ILE A 466 1.14 -24.20 -18.27
N GLY A 467 1.25 -25.47 -17.87
CA GLY A 467 2.26 -26.39 -18.39
C GLY A 467 1.57 -27.35 -19.34
N ASP A 468 1.94 -27.30 -20.62
CA ASP A 468 1.56 -28.32 -21.61
C ASP A 468 2.77 -29.23 -21.83
N PHE A 469 2.65 -30.50 -21.45
CA PHE A 469 3.67 -31.52 -21.74
C PHE A 469 3.15 -32.41 -22.87
N ASN A 470 3.49 -32.05 -24.11
CA ASN A 470 3.17 -32.87 -25.27
C ASN A 470 4.06 -34.13 -25.32
N ASN A 471 3.46 -35.26 -25.66
CA ASN A 471 4.15 -36.55 -25.82
C ASN A 471 5.31 -36.43 -26.81
N HIS A 472 6.55 -36.45 -26.32
CA HIS A 472 7.69 -36.66 -27.22
C HIS A 472 7.79 -38.15 -27.53
N THR A 473 7.51 -38.54 -28.77
CA THR A 473 7.81 -39.89 -29.26
C THR A 473 9.33 -40.09 -29.20
N SER A 474 9.73 -41.10 -28.43
CA SER A 474 11.11 -41.42 -28.05
C SER A 474 12.02 -41.81 -29.22
N SER A 475 12.45 -40.84 -30.02
CA SER A 475 13.57 -41.02 -30.95
C SER A 475 14.52 -39.82 -31.07
N ASP A 476 14.13 -38.62 -30.64
CA ASP A 476 15.05 -37.49 -30.51
C ASP A 476 15.50 -37.31 -29.06
N GLN A 477 16.68 -37.85 -28.75
CA GLN A 477 17.47 -37.62 -27.54
C GLN A 477 18.02 -36.19 -27.48
N GLY A 478 17.18 -35.16 -27.64
CA GLY A 478 17.69 -33.79 -27.76
C GLY A 478 16.77 -32.63 -27.46
N VAL A 479 15.44 -32.79 -27.50
CA VAL A 479 14.52 -31.66 -27.24
C VAL A 479 13.33 -32.17 -26.43
N ILE A 480 13.22 -31.73 -25.18
CA ILE A 480 12.00 -31.88 -24.39
C ILE A 480 11.25 -30.55 -24.54
N ASP A 481 10.01 -30.65 -25.03
CA ASP A 481 9.14 -29.54 -25.37
C ASP A 481 8.70 -28.73 -24.13
N THR A 482 8.52 -27.44 -24.34
CA THR A 482 8.59 -26.36 -23.33
C THR A 482 7.33 -26.18 -22.46
N ALA A 483 7.53 -25.92 -21.15
CA ALA A 483 6.49 -25.33 -20.30
C ALA A 483 6.32 -23.84 -20.64
N ILE A 484 5.18 -23.45 -21.21
CA ILE A 484 4.90 -22.05 -21.59
C ILE A 484 3.94 -21.44 -20.58
N VAL A 485 4.41 -20.49 -19.75
CA VAL A 485 3.52 -19.54 -19.05
C VAL A 485 2.82 -18.69 -20.11
N ARG A 486 1.65 -19.15 -20.60
CA ARG A 486 0.82 -18.43 -21.57
C ARG A 486 -0.14 -17.51 -20.82
N HIS A 487 -0.06 -16.22 -21.11
CA HIS A 487 -1.23 -15.35 -21.02
C HIS A 487 -2.25 -15.86 -22.07
N HIS A 488 -3.43 -16.29 -21.62
CA HIS A 488 -4.58 -16.36 -22.52
C HIS A 488 -5.09 -14.93 -22.73
N SER A 489 -4.52 -14.21 -23.69
CA SER A 489 -5.37 -13.35 -24.51
C SER A 489 -6.07 -14.29 -25.48
N HIS A 490 -7.38 -14.43 -25.30
CA HIS A 490 -8.28 -15.11 -26.21
C HIS A 490 -7.89 -14.82 -27.68
N GLU A 491 -7.79 -15.87 -28.49
CA GLU A 491 -7.44 -15.81 -29.90
C GLU A 491 -8.29 -14.77 -30.65
N LEU A 492 -7.63 -13.81 -31.29
CA LEU A 492 -8.06 -13.22 -32.55
C LEU A 492 -6.77 -12.79 -33.27
N THR A 493 -6.44 -13.56 -34.30
CA THR A 493 -5.60 -13.24 -35.45
C THR A 493 -5.24 -11.75 -35.57
N GLY A 494 -3.99 -11.39 -35.24
CA GLY A 494 -3.46 -10.06 -35.50
C GLY A 494 -2.20 -9.79 -34.69
N SER A 495 -1.07 -9.63 -35.38
CA SER A 495 0.19 -9.16 -34.81
C SER A 495 0.02 -7.81 -34.10
N GLY A 496 0.36 -7.73 -32.81
CA GLY A 496 0.46 -6.46 -32.09
C GLY A 496 0.70 -6.66 -30.59
N ASP A 497 1.89 -6.26 -30.14
CA ASP A 497 2.38 -6.04 -28.76
C ASP A 497 1.82 -6.89 -27.60
N GLU A 498 2.60 -7.90 -27.20
CA GLU A 498 2.44 -8.67 -25.96
C GLU A 498 3.07 -7.93 -24.76
N THR A 499 2.28 -7.22 -23.95
CA THR A 499 2.69 -6.76 -22.61
C THR A 499 2.47 -7.88 -21.57
N THR A 500 3.57 -8.52 -21.16
CA THR A 500 3.62 -9.66 -20.22
C THR A 500 3.76 -9.23 -18.75
N VAL A 501 2.98 -9.84 -17.84
CA VAL A 501 3.26 -9.84 -16.39
C VAL A 501 4.55 -10.64 -16.14
N PRO A 502 5.45 -10.19 -15.24
CA PRO A 502 6.84 -10.60 -15.28
C PRO A 502 7.08 -11.98 -14.66
N ILE A 503 7.07 -13.01 -15.51
CA ILE A 503 7.76 -14.29 -15.28
C ILE A 503 8.63 -14.49 -16.53
N LYS A 504 9.94 -14.69 -16.35
CA LYS A 504 10.95 -14.64 -17.41
C LYS A 504 10.60 -15.56 -18.60
N LYS A 505 10.26 -14.97 -19.75
CA LYS A 505 10.35 -15.56 -21.10
C LYS A 505 11.69 -15.12 -21.70
N GLY A 506 12.67 -16.01 -21.67
CA GLY A 506 14.01 -15.77 -22.21
C GLY A 506 14.94 -16.94 -21.91
N VAL A 507 14.91 -17.95 -22.78
CA VAL A 507 15.87 -19.07 -22.78
C VAL A 507 16.39 -19.23 -24.21
N PRO A 508 17.71 -19.14 -24.45
CA PRO A 508 18.33 -19.55 -25.71
C PRO A 508 18.10 -21.04 -25.95
N ALA A 509 17.96 -21.43 -27.22
CA ALA A 509 17.42 -22.72 -27.69
C ALA A 509 18.09 -24.01 -27.17
N ASP A 510 19.22 -23.94 -26.46
CA ASP A 510 20.03 -25.13 -26.10
C ASP A 510 20.02 -25.53 -24.62
N LEU A 511 19.24 -24.87 -23.76
CA LEU A 511 19.15 -25.24 -22.34
C LEU A 511 17.71 -25.18 -21.84
N GLY A 512 16.95 -26.23 -22.16
CA GLY A 512 15.52 -26.35 -21.92
C GLY A 512 15.08 -26.09 -20.48
N LEU A 513 13.82 -25.67 -20.36
CA LEU A 513 13.03 -25.46 -19.13
C LEU A 513 12.82 -26.74 -18.28
N ASN A 514 13.64 -27.77 -18.51
CA ASN A 514 13.49 -29.14 -18.04
C ASN A 514 13.73 -29.33 -16.54
N ASN A 515 14.02 -28.28 -15.78
CA ASN A 515 14.30 -28.40 -14.33
C ASN A 515 13.49 -27.46 -13.43
N PHE A 516 12.64 -26.57 -13.96
CA PHE A 516 11.79 -25.74 -13.10
C PHE A 516 10.54 -26.47 -12.59
N PHE A 517 10.15 -27.58 -13.23
CA PHE A 517 8.98 -28.40 -12.86
C PHE A 517 9.30 -29.91 -12.76
N SER A 518 10.57 -30.33 -12.85
CA SER A 518 10.95 -31.74 -13.09
C SER A 518 11.19 -32.60 -11.85
N GLY A 519 10.83 -32.15 -10.66
CA GLY A 519 10.86 -33.02 -9.48
C GLY A 519 10.01 -34.30 -9.65
N ALA A 520 9.06 -34.31 -10.59
CA ALA A 520 8.14 -35.41 -10.80
C ALA A 520 8.58 -36.47 -11.85
N LEU A 521 9.70 -36.30 -12.58
CA LEU A 521 9.92 -37.06 -13.83
C LEU A 521 11.24 -37.85 -13.97
N SER A 522 12.10 -37.96 -12.96
CA SER A 522 13.33 -38.75 -13.09
C SER A 522 13.28 -40.08 -12.33
N ASP A 523 12.46 -41.04 -12.79
CA ASP A 523 12.98 -42.41 -12.88
C ASP A 523 12.26 -43.25 -13.94
N ALA A 524 13.06 -43.91 -14.75
CA ALA A 524 12.67 -44.63 -15.95
C ALA A 524 11.96 -45.94 -15.61
N GLY A 525 10.68 -46.07 -15.97
CA GLY A 525 9.96 -47.32 -15.80
C GLY A 525 8.53 -47.31 -16.33
N THR A 526 8.38 -47.66 -17.60
CA THR A 526 7.10 -47.96 -18.29
C THR A 526 6.26 -46.72 -18.65
N TYR A 527 6.44 -46.25 -19.88
CA TYR A 527 5.64 -45.21 -20.50
C TYR A 527 4.17 -45.65 -20.65
N ALA A 528 3.29 -45.13 -19.80
CA ALA A 528 1.87 -45.00 -20.13
C ALA A 528 1.65 -43.61 -20.72
N SER A 529 1.18 -43.59 -21.96
CA SER A 529 0.92 -42.41 -22.79
C SER A 529 -0.22 -41.55 -22.24
N SER A 530 0.05 -40.68 -21.27
CA SER A 530 -0.88 -39.65 -20.84
C SER A 530 -0.18 -38.29 -20.81
N SER A 531 -0.60 -37.38 -21.68
CA SER A 531 -0.26 -35.96 -21.59
C SER A 531 -0.56 -35.47 -20.17
N PHE A 532 0.45 -34.95 -19.48
CA PHE A 532 0.30 -34.35 -18.16
C PHE A 532 0.11 -32.85 -18.38
N TYR A 533 -0.95 -32.27 -17.83
CA TYR A 533 -1.20 -30.83 -17.88
C TYR A 533 -1.12 -30.28 -16.47
N ILE A 534 -0.42 -29.16 -16.27
CA ILE A 534 -0.52 -28.40 -15.01
C ILE A 534 -1.24 -27.11 -15.33
N ALA A 535 -2.42 -26.91 -14.74
CA ALA A 535 -3.13 -25.63 -14.78
C ALA A 535 -3.24 -25.06 -13.36
N ALA A 536 -2.76 -23.83 -13.18
CA ALA A 536 -2.77 -23.14 -11.90
C ALA A 536 -2.93 -21.62 -12.12
N GLN A 537 -3.78 -20.95 -11.34
CA GLN A 537 -3.90 -19.50 -11.36
C GLN A 537 -3.20 -18.91 -10.14
N ILE A 538 -2.41 -17.86 -10.31
CA ILE A 538 -1.80 -17.08 -9.22
C ILE A 538 -2.59 -15.79 -9.04
N ALA A 539 -3.05 -15.56 -7.82
CA ALA A 539 -3.64 -14.31 -7.39
C ALA A 539 -2.68 -13.53 -6.50
N PHE A 540 -2.51 -12.24 -6.81
CA PHE A 540 -1.78 -11.33 -5.94
C PHE A 540 -2.75 -10.67 -4.95
N PRO A 541 -2.36 -10.59 -3.66
CA PRO A 541 -3.06 -9.82 -2.64
C PRO A 541 -3.15 -8.33 -3.00
N GLY A 542 -4.23 -7.69 -2.58
CA GLY A 542 -4.47 -6.27 -2.77
C GLY A 542 -4.98 -5.59 -1.50
N HIS A 543 -5.80 -4.56 -1.68
CA HIS A 543 -6.54 -3.94 -0.60
C HIS A 543 -7.92 -4.58 -0.45
N LEU A 544 -8.43 -4.66 0.78
CA LEU A 544 -9.76 -5.20 1.05
C LEU A 544 -10.81 -4.08 1.09
N ALA A 545 -11.99 -4.41 0.59
CA ALA A 545 -13.20 -3.65 0.80
C ALA A 545 -14.12 -4.39 1.77
N ARG A 546 -14.85 -3.65 2.60
CA ARG A 546 -15.90 -4.20 3.47
C ARG A 546 -16.99 -4.80 2.60
N LYS A 547 -17.27 -6.11 2.73
CA LYS A 547 -18.37 -6.75 1.96
C LYS A 547 -19.68 -6.74 2.74
N THR A 548 -19.66 -6.61 4.07
CA THR A 548 -20.89 -6.61 4.87
C THR A 548 -20.82 -5.71 6.10
N SER A 549 -21.99 -5.35 6.62
CA SER A 549 -22.15 -4.55 7.84
C SER A 549 -22.05 -5.35 9.14
N THR A 550 -21.82 -6.67 9.11
CA THR A 550 -21.79 -7.55 10.30
C THR A 550 -20.90 -7.02 11.43
N ASN A 551 -19.71 -6.53 11.10
CA ASN A 551 -18.73 -6.01 12.06
C ASN A 551 -18.88 -4.52 12.39
N GLY A 552 -19.91 -3.86 11.87
CA GLY A 552 -20.17 -2.45 12.14
C GLY A 552 -21.26 -2.25 13.21
N PRO A 553 -21.44 -1.01 13.68
CA PRO A 553 -22.42 -0.69 14.72
C PRO A 553 -23.88 -0.93 14.26
N SER A 554 -24.17 -0.71 12.98
CA SER A 554 -25.41 -1.10 12.29
C SER A 554 -25.18 -1.02 10.78
N ALA A 555 -26.11 -1.53 9.96
CA ALA A 555 -26.05 -1.39 8.50
C ALA A 555 -25.88 0.07 8.03
N GLN A 556 -26.61 1.00 8.67
CA GLN A 556 -26.60 2.43 8.34
C GLN A 556 -25.35 3.13 8.88
N LYS A 557 -24.85 2.73 10.05
CA LYS A 557 -23.71 3.39 10.70
C LYS A 557 -22.34 2.79 10.35
N SER A 558 -22.32 1.75 9.52
CA SER A 558 -21.08 1.13 9.04
C SER A 558 -20.42 1.96 7.95
N TYR A 559 -19.08 2.03 7.95
CA TYR A 559 -18.34 2.65 6.85
C TYR A 559 -17.97 1.59 5.83
N TYR A 560 -18.52 1.73 4.61
CA TYR A 560 -18.20 0.86 3.48
C TYR A 560 -16.95 1.34 2.74
N GLY A 561 -16.55 0.62 1.69
CA GLY A 561 -15.31 0.89 0.97
C GLY A 561 -14.14 0.21 1.65
N TYR A 562 -13.04 0.92 1.82
CA TYR A 562 -11.79 0.34 2.29
C TYR A 562 -11.87 -0.20 3.71
N TYR A 563 -11.29 -1.38 3.92
CA TYR A 563 -11.35 -2.09 5.19
C TYR A 563 -9.94 -2.51 5.66
N THR A 564 -9.65 -2.18 6.92
CA THR A 564 -8.37 -2.50 7.59
C THR A 564 -8.50 -3.65 8.60
N GLY A 565 -9.69 -4.21 8.77
CA GLY A 565 -9.92 -5.34 9.68
C GLY A 565 -9.48 -6.68 9.08
N LYS A 566 -9.31 -7.69 9.94
CA LYS A 566 -8.83 -9.03 9.55
C LYS A 566 -9.79 -9.75 8.61
N SER A 567 -11.09 -9.63 8.84
CA SER A 567 -12.16 -10.19 7.99
C SER A 567 -13.49 -9.52 8.31
N ASP A 568 -14.54 -9.80 7.53
CA ASP A 568 -15.89 -9.30 7.82
C ASP A 568 -16.54 -9.92 9.07
N SER A 569 -15.92 -10.94 9.67
CA SER A 569 -16.31 -11.53 10.96
C SER A 569 -15.34 -11.17 12.10
N THR A 570 -14.20 -10.53 11.81
CA THR A 570 -13.21 -10.12 12.80
C THR A 570 -12.74 -8.68 12.55
N ALA A 571 -13.24 -7.76 13.38
CA ALA A 571 -12.98 -6.32 13.28
C ALA A 571 -11.59 -5.87 13.77
N GLU A 572 -10.77 -6.80 14.28
CA GLU A 572 -9.40 -6.50 14.69
C GLU A 572 -8.58 -5.95 13.52
N PHE A 573 -7.72 -4.97 13.80
CA PHE A 573 -6.83 -4.42 12.79
C PHE A 573 -5.89 -5.49 12.24
N ALA A 574 -5.73 -5.51 10.93
CA ALA A 574 -4.97 -6.53 10.25
C ALA A 574 -3.55 -6.02 9.89
N PRO A 575 -2.48 -6.64 10.43
CA PRO A 575 -1.12 -6.16 10.23
C PRO A 575 -0.65 -6.09 8.78
N TRP A 576 -1.23 -6.88 7.86
CA TRP A 576 -0.95 -6.81 6.42
C TRP A 576 -1.23 -5.42 5.81
N HIS A 577 -2.03 -4.58 6.46
CA HIS A 577 -2.26 -3.19 6.04
C HIS A 577 -0.95 -2.43 5.82
N TYR A 578 0.05 -2.67 6.69
CA TYR A 578 1.36 -2.02 6.56
C TYR A 578 2.10 -2.42 5.30
N ASP A 579 1.93 -3.66 4.85
CA ASP A 579 2.54 -4.18 3.63
C ASP A 579 1.82 -3.64 2.39
N ALA A 580 0.48 -3.60 2.42
CA ALA A 580 -0.33 -3.10 1.31
C ALA A 580 -0.21 -1.58 1.09
N ALA A 581 -0.02 -0.79 2.15
CA ALA A 581 0.12 0.67 2.05
C ALA A 581 1.43 1.12 1.36
N ARG A 582 2.41 0.23 1.21
CA ARG A 582 3.72 0.54 0.60
C ARG A 582 3.59 0.80 -0.90
N ALA A 583 4.31 1.80 -1.38
CA ALA A 583 4.41 2.09 -2.81
C ALA A 583 5.04 0.93 -3.61
N PHE A 584 4.57 0.73 -4.84
CA PHE A 584 5.23 -0.11 -5.84
C PHE A 584 6.62 0.39 -6.22
N SER A 585 7.35 -0.37 -7.04
CA SER A 585 8.61 0.09 -7.63
C SER A 585 8.42 1.40 -8.40
N ASP A 586 9.50 2.16 -8.60
CA ASP A 586 9.40 3.49 -9.23
C ASP A 586 8.76 3.42 -10.63
N GLY A 587 9.05 2.37 -11.41
CA GLY A 587 8.45 2.15 -12.74
C GLY A 587 6.92 1.95 -12.75
N LEU A 588 6.33 1.53 -11.62
CA LEU A 588 4.88 1.35 -11.48
C LEU A 588 4.23 2.48 -10.67
N TYR A 589 5.02 3.37 -10.06
CA TYR A 589 4.52 4.35 -9.10
C TYR A 589 3.49 5.30 -9.72
N ASP A 590 3.77 5.91 -10.87
CA ASP A 590 2.82 6.86 -11.47
C ASP A 590 1.59 6.15 -12.05
N SER A 591 1.81 4.93 -12.58
CA SER A 591 0.73 4.12 -13.17
C SER A 591 -0.35 3.70 -12.18
N GLN A 592 -0.04 3.62 -10.88
CA GLN A 592 -1.00 3.23 -9.84
C GLN A 592 -2.11 4.28 -9.62
N PHE A 593 -1.88 5.52 -10.07
CA PHE A 593 -2.78 6.65 -9.91
C PHE A 593 -3.34 7.16 -11.25
N ASN A 594 -3.26 6.36 -12.32
CA ASN A 594 -3.82 6.74 -13.61
C ASN A 594 -5.34 6.94 -13.49
N ASP A 595 -5.77 8.13 -13.88
CA ASP A 595 -7.09 8.72 -13.61
C ASP A 595 -8.15 8.39 -14.69
N SER A 596 -7.70 7.92 -15.86
CA SER A 596 -8.52 8.00 -17.07
C SER A 596 -9.52 6.84 -17.29
N THR A 597 -9.38 5.70 -16.62
CA THR A 597 -10.24 4.52 -16.90
C THR A 597 -10.48 3.63 -15.67
N SER A 598 -11.68 3.05 -15.60
CA SER A 598 -12.02 1.94 -14.66
C SER A 598 -11.29 0.64 -14.99
N THR A 599 -10.60 0.59 -16.13
CA THR A 599 -9.93 -0.58 -16.68
C THR A 599 -8.50 -0.22 -17.09
N PHE A 600 -7.54 -1.01 -16.66
CA PHE A 600 -6.18 -0.95 -17.20
C PHE A 600 -6.15 -1.60 -18.58
N SER A 601 -5.26 -1.15 -19.47
CA SER A 601 -5.09 -1.77 -20.78
C SER A 601 -4.70 -3.25 -20.66
N THR A 602 -5.08 -4.05 -21.65
CA THR A 602 -4.67 -5.45 -21.75
C THR A 602 -3.16 -5.56 -21.60
N GLY A 603 -2.70 -6.35 -20.61
CA GLY A 603 -1.29 -6.58 -20.31
C GLY A 603 -0.60 -5.57 -19.38
N SER A 604 -1.37 -4.68 -18.71
CA SER A 604 -0.87 -3.94 -17.56
C SER A 604 -0.35 -4.88 -16.45
N ALA A 605 0.78 -4.53 -15.83
CA ALA A 605 1.35 -5.26 -14.69
C ALA A 605 0.53 -5.08 -13.40
N ILE A 606 -0.36 -4.09 -13.37
CA ILE A 606 -1.21 -3.76 -12.22
C ILE A 606 -2.69 -3.64 -12.62
N LYS A 607 -3.58 -3.90 -11.66
CA LYS A 607 -5.02 -3.67 -11.76
C LYS A 607 -5.60 -3.08 -10.47
N ARG A 608 -6.79 -2.49 -10.51
CA ARG A 608 -7.51 -2.06 -9.29
C ARG A 608 -7.88 -3.30 -8.45
N SER A 609 -7.75 -3.20 -7.13
CA SER A 609 -8.19 -4.27 -6.22
C SER A 609 -9.71 -4.42 -6.23
N PHE A 610 -10.43 -3.30 -6.33
CA PHE A 610 -11.89 -3.18 -6.44
C PHE A 610 -12.26 -1.77 -6.88
N ILE A 611 -13.49 -1.55 -7.31
CA ILE A 611 -14.09 -0.22 -7.46
C ILE A 611 -15.26 -0.11 -6.49
N PHE A 612 -15.16 0.78 -5.51
CA PHE A 612 -16.19 0.93 -4.50
C PHE A 612 -17.14 2.08 -4.85
N THR A 613 -18.44 1.84 -4.65
CA THR A 613 -19.48 2.85 -4.74
C THR A 613 -20.63 2.49 -3.81
N LEU A 614 -21.20 3.51 -3.15
CA LEU A 614 -22.41 3.37 -2.35
C LEU A 614 -23.61 2.91 -3.20
N ASP A 615 -23.58 3.18 -4.50
CA ASP A 615 -24.59 2.76 -5.44
C ASP A 615 -24.74 1.23 -5.57
N ASP A 616 -23.68 0.49 -5.23
CA ASP A 616 -23.57 -0.97 -5.28
C ASP A 616 -23.87 -1.66 -3.93
N LEU A 617 -24.41 -0.92 -2.97
CA LEU A 617 -24.93 -1.51 -1.73
C LEU A 617 -26.16 -2.35 -2.06
N SER A 618 -26.21 -3.58 -1.56
CA SER A 618 -27.27 -4.57 -1.76
C SER A 618 -27.78 -5.10 -0.41
N ALA A 619 -29.09 -5.03 -0.16
CA ALA A 619 -29.68 -5.57 1.06
C ALA A 619 -29.80 -7.10 0.97
N SER A 620 -29.57 -7.81 2.08
CA SER A 620 -29.80 -9.27 2.12
C SER A 620 -31.29 -9.58 2.31
N SER A 621 -31.91 -10.32 1.38
CA SER A 621 -33.28 -10.91 1.40
C SER A 621 -34.50 -10.06 1.82
N ASP A 622 -34.35 -8.91 2.46
CA ASP A 622 -35.40 -7.94 2.78
C ASP A 622 -35.39 -6.81 1.76
N ASN A 623 -35.55 -7.18 0.49
CA ASN A 623 -35.73 -6.25 -0.64
C ASN A 623 -37.11 -5.54 -0.62
N THR A 624 -37.69 -5.31 0.56
CA THR A 624 -38.81 -4.39 0.66
C THR A 624 -38.24 -2.98 0.75
N VAL A 625 -38.53 -2.18 -0.27
CA VAL A 625 -38.01 -0.82 -0.50
C VAL A 625 -38.27 0.13 0.70
N ASP A 626 -39.15 -0.25 1.62
CA ASP A 626 -39.52 0.55 2.79
C ASP A 626 -38.78 0.20 4.09
N GLY A 627 -38.14 -0.98 4.19
CA GLY A 627 -37.42 -1.44 5.38
C GLY A 627 -35.98 -0.90 5.48
N SER A 628 -35.55 -0.58 6.70
CA SER A 628 -34.14 -0.38 7.03
C SER A 628 -33.51 -1.76 7.26
N PRO A 629 -32.66 -2.28 6.35
CA PRO A 629 -32.18 -3.64 6.47
C PRO A 629 -31.28 -3.78 7.70
N SER A 630 -31.39 -4.91 8.39
CA SER A 630 -30.53 -5.25 9.54
C SER A 630 -29.09 -5.54 9.10
N LEU A 631 -28.94 -6.03 7.87
CA LEU A 631 -27.66 -6.32 7.23
C LEU A 631 -27.63 -5.73 5.82
N MET A 632 -26.51 -5.10 5.48
CA MET A 632 -26.27 -4.55 4.16
C MET A 632 -24.93 -5.05 3.65
N ASN A 633 -24.93 -5.49 2.39
CA ASN A 633 -23.75 -6.02 1.72
C ASN A 633 -23.30 -5.06 0.62
N TRP A 634 -22.02 -5.07 0.31
CA TRP A 634 -21.49 -4.41 -0.87
C TRP A 634 -21.07 -5.46 -1.89
N VAL A 635 -21.68 -5.40 -3.07
CA VAL A 635 -21.40 -6.30 -4.19
C VAL A 635 -21.10 -5.45 -5.41
N GLU A 636 -19.85 -5.48 -5.85
CA GLU A 636 -19.37 -4.73 -7.01
C GLU A 636 -20.22 -5.02 -8.26
N GLY A 637 -20.68 -3.97 -8.93
CA GLY A 637 -21.53 -4.06 -10.12
C GLY A 637 -22.99 -4.43 -9.85
N SER A 638 -23.42 -4.53 -8.58
CA SER A 638 -24.81 -4.87 -8.25
C SER A 638 -25.82 -3.84 -8.78
N ARG A 639 -25.45 -2.57 -8.92
CA ARG A 639 -26.31 -1.56 -9.56
C ARG A 639 -26.52 -1.85 -11.03
N ALA A 640 -25.46 -2.14 -11.79
CA ALA A 640 -25.57 -2.49 -13.20
C ALA A 640 -26.41 -3.78 -13.40
N ALA A 641 -26.32 -4.72 -12.45
CA ALA A 641 -27.11 -5.94 -12.44
C ALA A 641 -28.57 -5.74 -11.97
N GLY A 642 -28.96 -4.54 -11.52
CA GLY A 642 -30.31 -4.26 -10.99
C GLY A 642 -30.58 -4.85 -9.59
N ASN A 643 -29.54 -5.29 -8.88
CA ASN A 643 -29.63 -5.96 -7.58
C ASN A 643 -29.24 -5.06 -6.39
N SER A 644 -28.88 -3.80 -6.64
CA SER A 644 -28.55 -2.87 -5.56
C SER A 644 -29.80 -2.37 -4.83
N TYR A 645 -29.63 -2.01 -3.56
CA TYR A 645 -30.64 -1.38 -2.70
C TYR A 645 -31.14 -0.06 -3.27
N ARG A 646 -30.30 0.65 -4.04
CA ARG A 646 -30.74 1.81 -4.83
C ARG A 646 -31.77 1.41 -5.88
N GLY A 647 -31.54 0.35 -6.65
CA GLY A 647 -32.46 -0.09 -7.72
C GLY A 647 -32.90 1.09 -8.61
N SER A 648 -34.22 1.30 -8.73
CA SER A 648 -34.83 2.45 -9.42
C SER A 648 -35.02 3.69 -8.55
N ALA A 649 -34.70 3.63 -7.25
CA ALA A 649 -34.74 4.76 -6.34
C ALA A 649 -33.54 5.72 -6.55
N SER A 650 -33.71 6.98 -6.15
CA SER A 650 -32.65 7.98 -6.27
C SER A 650 -31.55 7.76 -5.22
N PHE A 651 -30.34 8.28 -5.50
CA PHE A 651 -29.23 8.27 -4.55
C PHE A 651 -29.63 8.91 -3.20
N GLY A 652 -30.33 10.05 -3.23
CA GLY A 652 -30.88 10.69 -2.04
C GLY A 652 -31.85 9.86 -1.23
N ALA A 653 -32.62 8.96 -1.84
CA ALA A 653 -33.51 8.08 -1.09
C ALA A 653 -32.69 7.13 -0.19
N MET A 654 -31.57 6.60 -0.70
CA MET A 654 -30.64 5.78 0.05
C MET A 654 -29.93 6.59 1.16
N LEU A 655 -29.50 7.82 0.86
CA LEU A 655 -28.91 8.72 1.86
C LEU A 655 -29.87 9.00 3.02
N LYS A 656 -31.16 9.24 2.73
CA LYS A 656 -32.21 9.46 3.75
C LYS A 656 -32.45 8.26 4.66
N LYS A 657 -32.09 7.04 4.21
CA LYS A 657 -32.13 5.81 5.02
C LYS A 657 -30.86 5.63 5.87
N GLY A 658 -29.88 6.51 5.74
CA GLY A 658 -28.66 6.55 6.56
C GLY A 658 -27.44 5.86 5.94
N PHE A 659 -27.48 5.47 4.66
CA PHE A 659 -26.31 4.92 3.96
C PHE A 659 -25.49 6.04 3.33
N ASP A 660 -24.79 6.80 4.17
CA ASP A 660 -24.22 8.11 3.84
C ASP A 660 -22.71 8.23 4.13
N ARG A 661 -22.01 7.09 4.20
CA ARG A 661 -20.61 7.05 4.66
C ARG A 661 -19.77 5.93 4.03
N PHE A 662 -18.52 6.26 3.73
CA PHE A 662 -17.52 5.31 3.23
C PHE A 662 -16.10 5.75 3.58
N THR A 663 -15.14 4.83 3.45
CA THR A 663 -13.73 5.03 3.79
C THR A 663 -12.84 4.73 2.60
N ILE A 664 -11.79 5.53 2.44
CA ILE A 664 -10.81 5.50 1.37
C ILE A 664 -9.41 5.38 1.99
N PRO A 665 -8.50 4.57 1.43
CA PRO A 665 -7.13 4.46 1.92
C PRO A 665 -6.25 5.58 1.37
N ILE A 666 -5.26 5.98 2.15
CA ILE A 666 -4.07 6.67 1.64
C ILE A 666 -3.04 5.57 1.33
N TYR A 667 -2.42 5.61 0.16
CA TYR A 667 -1.42 4.62 -0.24
C TYR A 667 -0.33 5.24 -1.11
N GLY A 668 0.76 4.51 -1.31
CA GLY A 668 1.87 4.96 -2.15
C GLY A 668 2.85 5.92 -1.46
N GLY A 669 2.76 6.13 -0.15
CA GLY A 669 3.80 6.85 0.58
C GLY A 669 5.16 6.11 0.52
N ASN A 670 6.25 6.85 0.37
CA ASN A 670 7.60 6.30 0.43
C ASN A 670 8.58 7.28 1.09
N ASP A 671 9.43 6.75 1.97
CA ASP A 671 10.43 7.54 2.72
C ASP A 671 11.71 7.80 1.92
N GLY A 672 11.95 7.05 0.85
CA GLY A 672 13.18 7.12 0.06
C GLY A 672 14.46 6.69 0.78
N LEU A 673 14.35 6.16 1.99
CA LEU A 673 15.49 5.68 2.77
C LEU A 673 15.84 4.25 2.39
N ASN A 674 17.13 3.92 2.49
CA ASN A 674 17.58 2.54 2.37
C ASN A 674 17.21 1.77 3.66
N VAL A 675 16.28 0.81 3.56
CA VAL A 675 15.81 0.01 4.70
C VAL A 675 16.89 -0.89 5.30
N LYS A 676 17.98 -1.12 4.57
CA LYS A 676 19.13 -1.93 5.01
C LYS A 676 20.08 -1.16 5.94
N GLU A 677 19.86 0.14 6.13
CA GLU A 677 20.65 0.97 7.03
C GLU A 677 19.90 1.16 8.35
N MET A 678 20.57 0.89 9.48
CA MET A 678 20.03 1.27 10.79
C MET A 678 19.92 2.79 10.92
N GLU A 679 20.94 3.52 10.48
CA GLU A 679 20.96 4.99 10.37
C GLU A 679 21.42 5.38 8.96
N PRO A 680 20.50 5.76 8.06
CA PRO A 680 20.81 6.10 6.67
C PRO A 680 21.77 7.27 6.49
N PHE A 681 21.85 8.19 7.46
CA PHE A 681 22.68 9.41 7.38
C PHE A 681 23.94 9.32 8.25
N ARG A 682 24.40 8.12 8.59
CA ARG A 682 25.61 7.91 9.39
C ARG A 682 26.88 8.34 8.64
N ASN A 683 27.86 8.87 9.37
CA ASN A 683 29.14 9.30 8.79
C ASN A 683 29.87 8.17 8.04
N SER A 684 29.72 6.90 8.45
CA SER A 684 30.36 5.77 7.75
C SER A 684 29.71 5.42 6.41
N ALA A 685 28.49 5.87 6.15
CA ALA A 685 27.79 5.70 4.88
C ALA A 685 28.02 6.90 3.92
N ILE A 686 28.59 8.00 4.44
CA ILE A 686 28.94 9.21 3.70
C ILE A 686 30.46 9.28 3.66
N ASP A 687 31.07 8.63 2.67
CA ASP A 687 32.53 8.69 2.50
C ASP A 687 32.99 10.05 1.95
N ALA A 688 34.30 10.32 2.00
CA ALA A 688 34.86 11.59 1.55
C ALA A 688 34.76 11.82 0.02
N ALA A 689 34.50 10.78 -0.76
CA ALA A 689 34.31 10.85 -2.20
C ALA A 689 32.82 10.97 -2.59
N ALA A 690 31.91 10.84 -1.63
CA ALA A 690 30.48 10.92 -1.84
C ALA A 690 30.08 12.32 -2.32
N SER A 691 29.38 12.35 -3.44
CA SER A 691 28.83 13.57 -4.03
C SER A 691 27.31 13.46 -4.07
N ASN A 692 26.65 14.58 -4.36
CA ASN A 692 25.19 14.61 -4.53
C ASN A 692 24.67 13.73 -5.68
N THR A 693 25.51 13.37 -6.66
CA THR A 693 25.13 12.46 -7.76
C THR A 693 25.44 10.99 -7.46
N THR A 694 26.29 10.71 -6.48
CA THR A 694 26.75 9.35 -6.14
C THR A 694 26.21 8.83 -4.80
N ASN A 695 25.60 9.68 -3.98
CA ASN A 695 25.01 9.30 -2.69
C ASN A 695 23.77 10.15 -2.36
N TYR A 696 22.62 9.49 -2.19
CA TYR A 696 21.35 10.18 -1.91
C TYR A 696 21.35 10.88 -0.55
N ALA A 697 22.09 10.37 0.46
CA ALA A 697 22.16 10.97 1.78
C ALA A 697 22.86 12.34 1.72
N VAL A 698 23.93 12.47 0.94
CA VAL A 698 24.63 13.74 0.70
C VAL A 698 23.71 14.76 0.04
N GLN A 699 23.04 14.35 -1.04
CA GLN A 699 22.07 15.20 -1.74
C GLN A 699 20.97 15.69 -0.80
N THR A 700 20.42 14.78 0.01
CA THR A 700 19.36 15.08 0.96
C THR A 700 19.81 16.13 1.99
N ILE A 701 20.99 15.94 2.58
CA ILE A 701 21.54 16.89 3.56
C ILE A 701 21.79 18.25 2.92
N GLN A 702 22.36 18.28 1.71
CA GLN A 702 22.58 19.54 0.97
C GLN A 702 21.27 20.28 0.69
N ARG A 703 20.22 19.56 0.25
CA ARG A 703 18.88 20.14 0.08
C ARG A 703 18.34 20.68 1.40
N ALA A 704 18.46 19.94 2.50
CA ALA A 704 17.99 20.38 3.81
C ALA A 704 18.72 21.66 4.29
N VAL A 705 20.04 21.75 4.07
CA VAL A 705 20.82 22.95 4.41
C VAL A 705 20.43 24.14 3.52
N ALA A 706 20.28 23.93 2.21
CA ALA A 706 19.85 24.97 1.27
C ALA A 706 18.45 25.49 1.62
N ALA A 707 17.53 24.58 1.97
CA ALA A 707 16.17 24.93 2.38
C ALA A 707 16.09 25.78 3.65
N VAL A 708 17.12 25.76 4.50
CA VAL A 708 17.21 26.61 5.71
C VAL A 708 17.83 27.97 5.39
N ALA A 709 18.61 28.06 4.31
CA ALA A 709 19.27 29.29 3.88
C ALA A 709 18.35 30.19 3.03
N ASP A 710 17.38 29.59 2.34
CA ASP A 710 16.21 30.25 1.73
C ASP A 710 15.27 30.78 2.82
#